data_AF-A0A1V8RR35-F1
#
_entry.id   AF-A0A1V8RR35-F1
#
_cell.length_a   1.000
_cell.length_b   1.000
_cell.length_c   1.000
_cell.angle_alpha   90.00
_cell.angle_beta   90.00
_cell.angle_gamma   90.00
#
_symmetry.space_group_name_H-M   'P 1'
#
loop_
_entity.id
_entity.type
_entity.pdbx_description
1 polymer ?
#
loop_
_entity_poly.entity_id
_entity_poly.type
_entity_poly.pdbx_seq_one_letter_code
_entity_poly.pdbx_strand_id
1 'polypeptide(L)'
;MSIHVGIAAYGEGIQLLRLKYGDKEMWNGSLTAAETFSIAQRSLFGGLKKEGGVAGLAWWLPGDSSQTVPETLAKKLGLTTATCPGFRGLSSVFFTGNRGIDTSDGTVWGDIISQLRSVIGTKGFYWGANNPYLRKISARVRRPSIGLDPAIALIRMPDDSKNRPQYASNPSHMIYECLVNKHWGMGENPDLIDKTTFEACAQTLYNEQFGLNMIWTRQSEIGKFIGEILDHVQGALFVHPATGKHTLKLLRADYDVDQVPEINPSNATLSTFRRKAWGEISNEVVVTMSNSESGQEATVSAQDLAGIAAEGGVISSSKNYYGVTSQPLAIKLAERDLAAAVNPIATCDATVDRTFWDTVTSDVVTLSWPEYNIERIVFRVAEVTKNRSTVTLSLYEDIFGLDLASYLSPGDTEWINPSQPPTPASYYQMGTLPAYMMTSALELDSPADFVYPEVISSVVVGPDSDDDVSYNLVTYAADVNGTVSQTDIGTKSYKGTWAFLDALPAEATTTLADLPGLRGLVPEAGDFILIGTGPDEQTELCTVQSVTDGTYVLNRGMLDTVPQDWPIGSRAFVIPAMSTAEQNQAIGRRKSRPLRAASGERREGVARPEFPACGVGDFCEGFSQPFGRGFERDGSYRRSSREC
;
A
#
# COMPACT_ATOMS: atom_id res chain seq x y z
N MET A 1 -21.76 19.11 6.20
CA MET A 1 -22.77 18.07 6.54
C MET A 1 -22.16 17.07 7.50
N SER A 2 -22.82 16.69 8.60
CA SER A 2 -22.35 15.59 9.48
C SER A 2 -22.94 14.26 9.05
N ILE A 3 -22.16 13.17 9.07
CA ILE A 3 -22.61 11.84 8.61
C ILE A 3 -22.09 10.77 9.57
N HIS A 4 -22.96 9.83 9.96
CA HIS A 4 -22.57 8.62 10.69
C HIS A 4 -22.52 7.45 9.69
N VAL A 5 -21.35 6.85 9.53
CA VAL A 5 -21.10 5.77 8.57
C VAL A 5 -20.80 4.49 9.34
N GLY A 6 -21.62 3.46 9.14
CA GLY A 6 -21.33 2.12 9.65
C GLY A 6 -20.30 1.43 8.79
N ILE A 7 -19.22 0.93 9.39
CA ILE A 7 -18.35 -0.07 8.76
C ILE A 7 -19.00 -1.45 8.86
N ALA A 8 -19.81 -1.66 9.91
CA ALA A 8 -20.58 -2.88 10.17
C ALA A 8 -19.73 -4.15 10.29
N ALA A 9 -18.44 -4.00 10.60
CA ALA A 9 -17.57 -5.09 11.00
C ALA A 9 -17.65 -5.28 12.53
N TYR A 10 -17.54 -6.54 12.98
CA TYR A 10 -17.57 -6.88 14.39
C TYR A 10 -16.46 -6.15 15.16
N GLY A 11 -16.84 -5.50 16.26
CA GLY A 11 -16.04 -4.43 16.86
C GLY A 11 -14.86 -4.86 17.72
N GLU A 12 -14.89 -6.05 18.30
CA GLU A 12 -13.87 -6.45 19.27
C GLU A 12 -12.51 -6.68 18.60
N GLY A 13 -11.49 -5.94 19.07
CA GLY A 13 -10.13 -5.99 18.53
C GLY A 13 -9.97 -5.36 17.14
N ILE A 14 -10.98 -4.67 16.61
CA ILE A 14 -10.91 -4.04 15.30
C ILE A 14 -10.05 -2.78 15.34
N GLN A 15 -9.30 -2.57 14.28
CA GLN A 15 -8.42 -1.44 14.12
C GLN A 15 -8.73 -0.70 12.83
N LEU A 16 -8.87 0.62 12.91
CA LEU A 16 -8.97 1.50 11.77
C LEU A 16 -7.58 1.84 11.26
N LEU A 17 -7.31 1.49 10.00
CA LEU A 17 -6.04 1.75 9.33
C LEU A 17 -6.14 2.93 8.36
N ARG A 18 -7.26 3.05 7.65
CA ARG A 18 -7.38 4.02 6.56
C ARG A 18 -8.82 4.44 6.32
N LEU A 19 -8.97 5.69 5.91
CA LEU A 19 -10.22 6.21 5.40
C LEU A 19 -10.00 6.80 4.01
N LYS A 20 -10.87 6.43 3.08
CA LYS A 20 -10.90 6.95 1.70
C LYS A 20 -12.23 7.63 1.42
N TYR A 21 -12.18 8.69 0.62
CA TYR A 21 -13.33 9.37 0.06
C TYR A 21 -13.20 9.35 -1.47
N GLY A 22 -14.12 8.66 -2.15
CA GLY A 22 -13.87 8.17 -3.51
C GLY A 22 -12.62 7.27 -3.52
N ASP A 23 -11.72 7.53 -4.47
CA ASP A 23 -10.48 6.76 -4.62
C ASP A 23 -9.30 7.36 -3.86
N LYS A 24 -9.50 8.50 -3.16
CA LYS A 24 -8.44 9.23 -2.46
C LYS A 24 -8.46 8.96 -0.97
N GLU A 25 -7.28 8.79 -0.40
CA GLU A 25 -7.05 8.66 1.03
C GLU A 25 -7.28 10.02 1.71
N MET A 26 -8.18 10.06 2.70
CA MET A 26 -8.42 11.24 3.53
C MET A 26 -7.73 11.18 4.89
N TRP A 27 -7.47 9.97 5.36
CA TRP A 27 -6.78 9.71 6.63
C TRP A 27 -6.11 8.34 6.61
N ASN A 28 -4.99 8.26 7.31
CA ASN A 28 -4.22 7.05 7.54
C ASN A 28 -3.63 7.11 8.95
N GLY A 29 -3.60 5.96 9.62
CA GLY A 29 -3.13 5.84 10.99
C GLY A 29 -3.43 4.45 11.53
N SER A 30 -3.44 4.32 12.85
CA SER A 30 -3.66 3.04 13.51
C SER A 30 -4.43 3.29 14.81
N LEU A 31 -5.75 3.16 14.74
CA LEU A 31 -6.64 3.41 15.88
C LEU A 31 -7.37 2.14 16.29
N THR A 32 -7.14 1.70 17.52
CA THR A 32 -7.81 0.52 18.10
C THR A 32 -8.90 0.92 19.08
N ALA A 33 -8.63 1.91 19.94
CA ALA A 33 -9.60 2.43 20.91
C ALA A 33 -10.46 3.56 20.31
N ALA A 34 -11.63 3.80 20.90
CA ALA A 34 -12.49 4.92 20.51
C ALA A 34 -11.74 6.25 20.66
N GLU A 35 -11.62 7.00 19.56
CA GLU A 35 -10.82 8.22 19.50
C GLU A 35 -11.42 9.22 18.51
N THR A 36 -11.22 10.50 18.78
CA THR A 36 -11.59 11.58 17.85
C THR A 36 -10.35 12.23 17.29
N PHE A 37 -10.29 12.31 15.97
CA PHE A 37 -9.16 12.90 15.27
C PHE A 37 -9.63 13.88 14.20
N SER A 38 -8.75 14.83 13.84
CA SER A 38 -9.04 15.82 12.82
C SER A 38 -8.57 15.37 11.43
N ILE A 39 -9.36 15.67 10.42
CA ILE A 39 -9.00 15.53 9.01
C ILE A 39 -8.97 16.94 8.41
N ALA A 40 -7.86 17.32 7.75
CA ALA A 40 -7.65 18.68 7.22
C ALA A 40 -7.10 18.69 5.79
N GLN A 41 -7.62 17.83 4.91
CA GLN A 41 -7.16 17.71 3.52
C GLN A 41 -8.02 18.51 2.54
N ARG A 42 -8.01 19.85 2.66
CA ARG A 42 -8.84 20.76 1.86
C ARG A 42 -8.52 20.79 0.36
N SER A 43 -7.34 20.35 -0.03
CA SER A 43 -6.88 20.29 -1.42
C SER A 43 -6.89 18.89 -2.03
N LEU A 44 -7.50 17.90 -1.35
CA LEU A 44 -7.45 16.48 -1.74
C LEU A 44 -7.83 16.24 -3.22
N PHE A 45 -8.79 17.01 -3.76
CA PHE A 45 -9.22 16.93 -5.17
C PHE A 45 -8.75 18.11 -6.03
N GLY A 46 -7.58 18.67 -5.71
CA GLY A 46 -6.97 19.76 -6.48
C GLY A 46 -7.48 21.15 -6.09
N GLY A 47 -7.95 21.31 -4.85
CA GLY A 47 -8.28 22.61 -4.25
C GLY A 47 -9.64 23.17 -4.63
N LEU A 48 -9.99 24.32 -4.05
CA LEU A 48 -11.31 24.96 -4.16
C LEU A 48 -11.74 25.27 -5.60
N LYS A 49 -10.77 25.53 -6.50
CA LYS A 49 -11.04 25.81 -7.93
C LYS A 49 -11.44 24.55 -8.73
N LYS A 50 -11.21 23.36 -8.19
CA LYS A 50 -11.69 22.08 -8.73
C LYS A 50 -12.83 21.59 -7.85
N GLU A 51 -12.61 20.51 -7.12
CA GLU A 51 -13.64 19.87 -6.29
C GLU A 51 -13.36 20.00 -4.78
N GLY A 52 -12.38 20.83 -4.39
CA GLY A 52 -12.01 21.03 -2.99
C GLY A 52 -11.30 19.81 -2.38
N GLY A 53 -11.77 19.40 -1.20
CA GLY A 53 -11.20 18.35 -0.37
C GLY A 53 -12.07 18.07 0.84
N VAL A 54 -11.52 17.47 1.89
CA VAL A 54 -12.27 17.09 3.09
C VAL A 54 -11.71 17.73 4.34
N ALA A 55 -12.57 18.19 5.24
CA ALA A 55 -12.13 18.79 6.50
C ALA A 55 -13.17 18.67 7.63
N GLY A 56 -12.72 18.34 8.85
CA GLY A 56 -13.55 18.26 10.04
C GLY A 56 -13.02 17.26 11.06
N LEU A 57 -13.90 16.81 11.96
CA LEU A 57 -13.59 15.79 12.96
C LEU A 57 -14.16 14.44 12.53
N ALA A 58 -13.40 13.38 12.76
CA ALA A 58 -13.84 12.00 12.63
C ALA A 58 -13.76 11.33 14.00
N TRP A 59 -14.86 10.69 14.40
CA TRP A 59 -15.00 9.97 15.65
C TRP A 59 -14.97 8.49 15.31
N TRP A 60 -13.90 7.80 15.71
CA TRP A 60 -13.79 6.36 15.59
C TRP A 60 -14.56 5.69 16.73
N LEU A 61 -15.50 4.83 16.36
CA LEU A 61 -16.34 4.07 17.27
C LEU A 61 -16.11 2.58 16.96
N PRO A 62 -15.12 1.91 17.58
CA PRO A 62 -14.74 0.54 17.28
C PRO A 62 -15.85 -0.49 17.56
N GLY A 63 -16.80 -0.18 18.44
CA GLY A 63 -17.91 -1.06 18.80
C GLY A 63 -17.67 -1.86 20.08
N ASP A 64 -16.78 -1.40 20.97
CA ASP A 64 -16.48 -2.07 22.24
C ASP A 64 -17.73 -2.24 23.13
N SER A 65 -17.68 -3.20 24.05
CA SER A 65 -18.79 -3.49 24.99
C SER A 65 -19.13 -2.33 25.92
N SER A 66 -18.15 -1.46 26.21
CA SER A 66 -18.31 -0.23 27.01
C SER A 66 -18.57 1.02 26.16
N GLN A 67 -18.66 0.91 24.83
CA GLN A 67 -18.80 2.05 23.95
C GLN A 67 -20.04 2.89 24.29
N THR A 68 -19.82 4.21 24.36
CA THR A 68 -20.83 5.25 24.49
C THR A 68 -20.83 6.12 23.24
N VAL A 69 -22.01 6.63 22.87
CA VAL A 69 -22.16 7.48 21.68
C VAL A 69 -21.78 8.92 22.03
N PRO A 70 -21.06 9.65 21.18
CA PRO A 70 -20.82 11.08 21.40
C PRO A 70 -22.13 11.85 21.54
N GLU A 71 -22.20 12.80 22.48
CA GLU A 71 -23.40 13.59 22.76
C GLU A 71 -23.92 14.34 21.51
N THR A 72 -23.01 14.75 20.62
CA THR A 72 -23.36 15.39 19.34
C THR A 72 -24.08 14.46 18.36
N LEU A 73 -23.79 13.17 18.40
CA LEU A 73 -24.50 12.13 17.64
C LEU A 73 -25.82 11.78 18.33
N ALA A 74 -25.81 11.60 19.66
CA ALA A 74 -27.03 11.31 20.42
C ALA A 74 -28.11 12.39 20.23
N LYS A 75 -27.73 13.68 20.33
CA LYS A 75 -28.64 14.82 20.11
C LYS A 75 -29.25 14.82 18.70
N LYS A 76 -28.49 14.39 17.68
CA LYS A 76 -29.01 14.28 16.30
C LYS A 76 -30.03 13.17 16.14
N LEU A 77 -29.99 12.16 16.99
CA LEU A 77 -30.96 11.08 17.07
C LEU A 77 -32.13 11.43 18.01
N GLY A 78 -32.15 12.63 18.61
CA GLY A 78 -33.17 13.04 19.58
C GLY A 78 -33.00 12.39 20.96
N LEU A 79 -31.81 11.88 21.27
CA LEU A 79 -31.49 11.15 22.50
C LEU A 79 -30.36 11.85 23.26
N THR A 80 -30.05 11.37 24.47
CA THR A 80 -28.86 11.75 25.24
C THR A 80 -27.85 10.61 25.20
N THR A 81 -26.59 10.86 25.57
CA THR A 81 -25.59 9.78 25.63
C THR A 81 -26.02 8.61 26.52
N ALA A 82 -26.82 8.86 27.56
CA ALA A 82 -27.36 7.83 28.45
C ALA A 82 -28.50 7.01 27.85
N THR A 83 -29.28 7.59 26.92
CA THR A 83 -30.46 6.92 26.32
C THR A 83 -30.21 6.42 24.90
N CYS A 84 -29.13 6.85 24.26
CA CYS A 84 -28.74 6.42 22.92
C CYS A 84 -28.09 5.02 22.95
N PRO A 85 -28.54 4.07 22.09
CA PRO A 85 -27.84 2.80 21.93
C PRO A 85 -26.38 3.03 21.53
N GLY A 86 -25.43 2.42 22.24
CA GLY A 86 -23.98 2.56 22.02
C GLY A 86 -23.46 2.05 20.67
N PHE A 87 -24.33 1.50 19.80
CA PHE A 87 -23.95 0.76 18.59
C PHE A 87 -22.86 -0.30 18.84
N ARG A 88 -22.93 -0.96 20.00
CA ARG A 88 -21.93 -1.95 20.45
C ARG A 88 -21.94 -3.18 19.56
N GLY A 89 -20.78 -3.80 19.40
CA GLY A 89 -20.55 -4.93 18.51
C GLY A 89 -20.34 -4.57 17.04
N LEU A 90 -20.57 -3.31 16.64
CA LEU A 90 -20.35 -2.84 15.26
C LEU A 90 -19.47 -1.60 15.25
N SER A 91 -18.47 -1.62 14.36
CA SER A 91 -17.60 -0.47 14.12
C SER A 91 -18.29 0.58 13.23
N SER A 92 -18.06 1.85 13.56
CA SER A 92 -18.55 2.99 12.78
C SER A 92 -17.63 4.20 12.89
N VAL A 93 -17.77 5.13 11.95
CA VAL A 93 -17.09 6.42 11.97
C VAL A 93 -18.14 7.51 11.87
N PHE A 94 -18.10 8.47 12.79
CA PHE A 94 -18.97 9.63 12.75
C PHE A 94 -18.18 10.88 12.34
N PHE A 95 -18.66 11.63 11.35
CA PHE A 95 -17.99 12.82 10.82
C PHE A 95 -18.75 14.08 11.22
N THR A 96 -18.06 15.03 11.86
CA THR A 96 -18.65 16.30 12.34
C THR A 96 -17.80 17.52 11.98
N GLY A 97 -18.41 18.70 12.14
CA GLY A 97 -17.67 19.97 12.20
C GLY A 97 -17.28 20.32 13.63
N ASN A 98 -16.75 21.53 13.84
CA ASN A 98 -16.23 21.98 15.14
C ASN A 98 -17.13 23.02 15.87
N ARG A 99 -18.38 23.20 15.45
CA ARG A 99 -19.28 24.22 16.04
C ARG A 99 -20.12 23.63 17.18
N GLY A 100 -19.84 24.06 18.41
CA GLY A 100 -20.67 23.78 19.60
C GLY A 100 -20.17 22.67 20.54
N ILE A 101 -18.86 22.50 20.69
CA ILE A 101 -18.31 21.75 21.83
C ILE A 101 -18.10 22.73 22.99
N ASP A 102 -18.78 22.50 24.12
CA ASP A 102 -18.64 23.29 25.34
C ASP A 102 -17.25 23.05 25.96
N THR A 103 -16.49 24.13 26.11
CA THR A 103 -15.10 24.13 26.59
C THR A 103 -15.03 24.45 28.08
N SER A 104 -15.69 23.68 28.94
CA SER A 104 -15.68 23.99 30.39
C SER A 104 -15.55 22.79 31.32
N ASP A 105 -14.85 21.72 30.93
CA ASP A 105 -14.56 20.61 31.84
C ASP A 105 -13.07 20.41 32.16
N GLY A 106 -12.18 21.30 31.71
CA GLY A 106 -10.76 21.26 32.09
C GLY A 106 -10.02 19.96 31.70
N THR A 107 -10.59 19.17 30.79
CA THR A 107 -9.99 17.96 30.24
C THR A 107 -9.17 18.27 28.99
N VAL A 108 -8.22 17.38 28.66
CA VAL A 108 -7.36 17.40 27.45
C VAL A 108 -8.16 17.69 26.14
N TRP A 109 -9.45 17.40 26.14
CA TRP A 109 -10.41 17.72 25.07
C TRP A 109 -10.58 19.22 24.79
N GLY A 110 -10.49 20.09 25.80
CA GLY A 110 -10.66 21.54 25.65
C GLY A 110 -9.52 22.20 24.87
N ASP A 111 -8.29 21.73 25.07
CA ASP A 111 -7.09 22.31 24.46
C ASP A 111 -6.94 21.94 22.98
N ILE A 112 -7.31 20.72 22.60
CA ILE A 112 -7.34 20.28 21.18
C ILE A 112 -8.39 21.09 20.39
N ILE A 113 -9.53 21.40 21.00
CA ILE A 113 -10.62 22.17 20.38
C ILE A 113 -10.28 23.67 20.29
N SER A 114 -9.54 24.18 21.27
CA SER A 114 -8.97 25.53 21.30
C SER A 114 -7.99 25.76 20.15
N GLN A 115 -7.05 24.81 19.93
CA GLN A 115 -6.09 24.88 18.82
C GLN A 115 -6.77 24.81 17.44
N LEU A 116 -7.89 24.07 17.32
CA LEU A 116 -8.68 23.96 16.09
C LEU A 116 -9.54 25.20 15.76
N ARG A 117 -9.76 26.14 16.70
CA ARG A 117 -10.52 27.38 16.42
C ARG A 117 -9.77 28.37 15.54
N SER A 118 -8.44 28.27 15.44
CA SER A 118 -7.64 29.15 14.57
C SER A 118 -7.95 28.94 13.07
N VAL A 119 -8.54 27.80 12.67
CA VAL A 119 -8.58 27.43 11.25
C VAL A 119 -9.99 27.24 10.64
N ILE A 120 -11.04 26.75 11.32
CA ILE A 120 -12.38 26.61 10.70
C ILE A 120 -13.58 26.66 11.69
N GLY A 121 -14.51 27.59 11.50
CA GLY A 121 -15.80 27.67 12.21
C GLY A 121 -17.04 27.18 11.43
N THR A 122 -17.05 25.94 10.93
CA THR A 122 -18.14 25.42 10.05
C THR A 122 -19.11 24.46 10.74
N LYS A 123 -20.41 24.55 10.36
CA LYS A 123 -21.47 23.60 10.74
C LYS A 123 -21.31 22.28 9.96
N GLY A 124 -20.86 21.22 10.63
CA GLY A 124 -20.70 19.89 10.03
C GLY A 124 -19.38 19.68 9.29
N PHE A 125 -19.14 18.44 8.83
CA PHE A 125 -17.94 18.06 8.10
C PHE A 125 -17.97 18.60 6.66
N TYR A 126 -16.83 19.05 6.15
CA TYR A 126 -16.64 19.59 4.81
C TYR A 126 -16.32 18.44 3.84
N TRP A 127 -17.18 18.23 2.84
CA TRP A 127 -17.16 17.09 1.92
C TRP A 127 -16.87 17.52 0.46
N GLY A 128 -15.97 18.47 0.27
CA GLY A 128 -15.63 19.02 -1.05
C GLY A 128 -16.33 20.34 -1.36
N ALA A 129 -15.93 20.93 -2.49
CA ALA A 129 -16.56 22.10 -3.11
C ALA A 129 -17.07 21.72 -4.50
N ASN A 130 -18.13 22.40 -4.96
CA ASN A 130 -18.61 22.33 -6.34
C ASN A 130 -18.99 20.92 -6.86
N ASN A 131 -19.21 19.95 -5.96
CA ASN A 131 -19.77 18.64 -6.30
C ASN A 131 -21.02 18.39 -5.45
N PRO A 132 -22.21 18.26 -6.06
CA PRO A 132 -23.46 18.03 -5.33
C PRO A 132 -23.61 16.58 -4.83
N TYR A 133 -22.78 15.64 -5.29
CA TYR A 133 -22.86 14.23 -4.94
C TYR A 133 -21.85 13.85 -3.87
N LEU A 134 -22.31 13.07 -2.87
CA LEU A 134 -21.44 12.47 -1.88
C LEU A 134 -20.69 11.28 -2.52
N ARG A 135 -19.35 11.35 -2.56
CA ARG A 135 -18.52 10.22 -3.01
C ARG A 135 -18.56 9.06 -2.00
N LYS A 136 -18.25 7.85 -2.47
CA LYS A 136 -18.17 6.65 -1.63
C LYS A 136 -17.16 6.85 -0.50
N ILE A 137 -17.58 6.67 0.75
CA ILE A 137 -16.69 6.59 1.90
C ILE A 137 -16.32 5.11 2.07
N SER A 138 -15.03 4.80 2.14
CA SER A 138 -14.56 3.44 2.41
C SER A 138 -13.50 3.46 3.50
N ALA A 139 -13.50 2.41 4.32
CA ALA A 139 -12.56 2.24 5.40
C ALA A 139 -11.76 0.96 5.18
N ARG A 140 -10.47 1.03 5.49
CA ARG A 140 -9.64 -0.16 5.65
C ARG A 140 -9.53 -0.45 7.13
N VAL A 141 -10.01 -1.62 7.51
CA VAL A 141 -9.95 -2.12 8.87
C VAL A 141 -9.17 -3.42 8.92
N ARG A 142 -8.56 -3.68 10.07
CA ARG A 142 -7.88 -4.93 10.38
C ARG A 142 -8.42 -5.47 11.67
N ARG A 143 -8.56 -6.79 11.77
CA ARG A 143 -8.97 -7.46 12.99
C ARG A 143 -8.20 -8.77 13.14
N PRO A 144 -7.45 -8.97 14.23
CA PRO A 144 -6.94 -10.29 14.57
C PRO A 144 -8.10 -11.19 14.98
N SER A 145 -8.12 -12.44 14.54
CA SER A 145 -9.02 -13.44 15.11
C SER A 145 -8.64 -13.72 16.57
N ILE A 146 -9.64 -13.83 17.43
CA ILE A 146 -9.46 -13.90 18.89
C ILE A 146 -9.65 -15.33 19.38
N GLY A 147 -8.81 -15.79 20.32
CA GLY A 147 -9.09 -16.98 21.12
C GLY A 147 -7.91 -17.92 21.39
N LEU A 148 -6.95 -17.98 20.46
CA LEU A 148 -5.70 -18.72 20.60
C LEU A 148 -4.55 -17.74 20.95
N ASP A 149 -3.29 -18.16 20.79
CA ASP A 149 -2.13 -17.29 21.05
C ASP A 149 -2.20 -15.98 20.24
N PRO A 150 -2.28 -14.80 20.89
CA PRO A 150 -2.39 -13.52 20.20
C PRO A 150 -1.13 -13.14 19.41
N ALA A 151 0.05 -13.69 19.73
CA ALA A 151 1.31 -13.35 19.05
C ALA A 151 1.33 -13.81 17.59
N ILE A 152 0.65 -14.91 17.28
CA ILE A 152 0.60 -15.55 15.95
C ILE A 152 -0.76 -15.40 15.24
N ALA A 153 -1.68 -14.61 15.81
CA ALA A 153 -3.02 -14.39 15.26
C ALA A 153 -3.02 -13.59 13.95
N LEU A 154 -2.04 -12.69 13.78
CA LEU A 154 -1.81 -11.94 12.54
C LEU A 154 -0.49 -12.36 11.91
N ILE A 155 -0.56 -12.78 10.66
CA ILE A 155 0.60 -13.15 9.87
C ILE A 155 0.96 -11.96 8.99
N ARG A 156 2.20 -11.50 9.06
CA ARG A 156 2.72 -10.43 8.21
C ARG A 156 2.90 -11.00 6.80
N MET A 157 2.25 -10.37 5.82
CA MET A 157 2.40 -10.73 4.41
C MET A 157 3.61 -9.99 3.80
N PRO A 158 4.28 -10.57 2.80
CA PRO A 158 5.28 -9.86 1.99
C PRO A 158 4.71 -8.54 1.46
N ASP A 159 5.52 -7.47 1.49
CA ASP A 159 5.06 -6.11 1.18
C ASP A 159 4.88 -5.92 -0.33
N ASP A 160 3.67 -6.19 -0.81
CA ASP A 160 3.23 -5.88 -2.17
C ASP A 160 2.77 -4.41 -2.32
N SER A 161 2.83 -3.61 -1.24
CA SER A 161 2.01 -2.41 -1.12
C SER A 161 2.77 -1.16 -0.64
N LYS A 162 3.57 -0.54 -1.52
CA LYS A 162 4.07 0.85 -1.34
C LYS A 162 4.57 1.17 0.09
N ASN A 163 5.37 0.30 0.69
CA ASN A 163 5.90 0.42 2.07
C ASN A 163 4.82 0.38 3.17
N ARG A 164 3.79 -0.46 3.03
CA ARG A 164 2.71 -0.58 4.02
C ARG A 164 2.65 -2.01 4.51
N PRO A 165 2.83 -2.25 5.81
CA PRO A 165 2.84 -3.61 6.31
C PRO A 165 1.45 -4.22 6.19
N GLN A 166 1.37 -5.25 5.35
CA GLN A 166 0.18 -6.05 5.14
C GLN A 166 0.10 -7.17 6.15
N TYR A 167 -1.11 -7.46 6.59
CA TYR A 167 -1.38 -8.54 7.52
C TYR A 167 -2.59 -9.30 7.06
N ALA A 168 -2.57 -10.60 7.32
CA ALA A 168 -3.69 -11.49 7.13
C ALA A 168 -3.95 -12.27 8.43
N SER A 169 -5.18 -12.72 8.63
CA SER A 169 -5.54 -13.47 9.83
C SER A 169 -5.05 -14.91 9.71
N ASN A 170 -4.64 -15.50 10.83
CA ASN A 170 -4.29 -16.91 10.88
C ASN A 170 -5.56 -17.78 10.70
N PRO A 171 -5.62 -18.65 9.68
CA PRO A 171 -6.79 -19.48 9.41
C PRO A 171 -7.24 -20.36 10.57
N SER A 172 -6.30 -20.85 11.40
CA SER A 172 -6.64 -21.65 12.58
C SER A 172 -7.39 -20.82 13.63
N HIS A 173 -6.95 -19.58 13.87
CA HIS A 173 -7.66 -18.63 14.74
C HIS A 173 -9.03 -18.26 14.17
N MET A 174 -9.15 -18.11 12.85
CA MET A 174 -10.44 -17.85 12.20
C MET A 174 -11.44 -18.97 12.47
N ILE A 175 -11.04 -20.24 12.26
CA ILE A 175 -11.89 -21.40 12.51
C ILE A 175 -12.25 -21.49 14.00
N TYR A 176 -11.25 -21.34 14.90
CA TYR A 176 -11.49 -21.38 16.34
C TYR A 176 -12.51 -20.32 16.78
N GLU A 177 -12.36 -19.09 16.29
CA GLU A 177 -13.28 -18.01 16.63
C GLU A 177 -14.69 -18.28 16.10
N CYS A 178 -14.82 -18.79 14.87
CA CYS A 178 -16.11 -19.20 14.32
C CYS A 178 -16.83 -20.23 15.21
N LEU A 179 -16.10 -21.16 15.83
CA LEU A 179 -16.68 -22.17 16.72
C LEU A 179 -17.07 -21.57 18.08
N VAL A 180 -16.21 -20.77 18.71
CA VAL A 180 -16.37 -20.33 20.10
C VAL A 180 -17.23 -19.06 20.25
N ASN A 181 -17.23 -18.17 19.27
CA ASN A 181 -17.84 -16.85 19.45
C ASN A 181 -19.35 -16.94 19.69
N LYS A 182 -19.83 -16.42 20.82
CA LYS A 182 -21.25 -16.49 21.23
C LYS A 182 -22.14 -15.42 20.60
N HIS A 183 -21.57 -14.37 20.01
CA HIS A 183 -22.31 -13.24 19.46
C HIS A 183 -22.69 -13.44 17.98
N TRP A 184 -21.85 -14.15 17.23
CA TRP A 184 -22.05 -14.38 15.80
C TRP A 184 -21.58 -15.75 15.32
N GLY A 185 -20.78 -16.47 16.11
CA GLY A 185 -20.31 -17.81 15.80
C GLY A 185 -21.27 -18.91 16.26
N MET A 186 -20.76 -20.14 16.35
CA MET A 186 -21.52 -21.30 16.82
C MET A 186 -21.76 -21.27 18.34
N GLY A 187 -20.88 -20.60 19.10
CA GLY A 187 -21.00 -20.46 20.55
C GLY A 187 -20.65 -21.73 21.33
N GLU A 188 -19.84 -22.61 20.75
CA GLU A 188 -19.42 -23.88 21.35
C GLU A 188 -18.63 -23.66 22.65
N ASN A 189 -18.68 -24.63 23.56
CA ASN A 189 -17.87 -24.55 24.77
C ASN A 189 -16.37 -24.74 24.40
N PRO A 190 -15.47 -23.80 24.76
CA PRO A 190 -14.02 -23.98 24.57
C PRO A 190 -13.46 -25.31 25.09
N ASP A 191 -14.05 -25.91 26.12
CA ASP A 191 -13.61 -27.20 26.67
C ASP A 191 -13.80 -28.38 25.70
N LEU A 192 -14.74 -28.25 24.75
CA LEU A 192 -15.02 -29.23 23.70
C LEU A 192 -14.11 -29.05 22.47
N ILE A 193 -13.17 -28.10 22.52
CA ILE A 193 -12.19 -27.86 21.46
C ILE A 193 -10.83 -28.32 21.95
N ASP A 194 -10.11 -29.08 21.14
CA ASP A 194 -8.73 -29.43 21.43
C ASP A 194 -7.80 -28.28 21.06
N LYS A 195 -7.65 -27.34 22.00
CA LYS A 195 -6.82 -26.14 21.82
C LYS A 195 -5.39 -26.45 21.39
N THR A 196 -4.82 -27.57 21.82
CA THR A 196 -3.44 -27.98 21.48
C THR A 196 -3.29 -28.19 19.98
N THR A 197 -4.25 -28.86 19.36
CA THR A 197 -4.22 -29.15 17.92
C THR A 197 -4.39 -27.88 17.09
N PHE A 198 -5.25 -26.97 17.55
CA PHE A 198 -5.43 -25.66 16.92
C PHE A 198 -4.16 -24.80 17.03
N GLU A 199 -3.53 -24.71 18.21
CA GLU A 199 -2.28 -23.95 18.39
C GLU A 199 -1.13 -24.51 17.55
N ALA A 200 -1.01 -25.85 17.47
CA ALA A 200 -0.02 -26.49 16.59
C ALA A 200 -0.26 -26.14 15.11
N CYS A 201 -1.51 -26.24 14.63
CA CYS A 201 -1.87 -25.84 13.26
C CYS A 201 -1.61 -24.36 13.01
N ALA A 202 -1.95 -23.50 13.98
CA ALA A 202 -1.71 -22.06 13.89
C ALA A 202 -0.22 -21.74 13.75
N GLN A 203 0.64 -22.46 14.49
CA GLN A 203 2.09 -22.29 14.41
C GLN A 203 2.64 -22.74 13.05
N THR A 204 2.17 -23.87 12.52
CA THR A 204 2.55 -24.35 11.18
C THR A 204 2.19 -23.31 10.12
N LEU A 205 0.95 -22.80 10.12
CA LEU A 205 0.49 -21.78 9.16
C LEU A 205 1.27 -20.47 9.31
N TYR A 206 1.62 -20.08 10.54
CA TYR A 206 2.46 -18.91 10.79
C TYR A 206 3.86 -19.05 10.18
N ASN A 207 4.50 -20.22 10.37
CA ASN A 207 5.82 -20.52 9.82
C ASN A 207 5.79 -20.59 8.29
N GLU A 208 4.69 -21.08 7.70
CA GLU A 208 4.45 -21.10 6.25
C GLU A 208 4.12 -19.71 5.67
N GLN A 209 3.92 -18.69 6.51
CA GLN A 209 3.38 -17.37 6.15
C GLN A 209 2.01 -17.46 5.45
N PHE A 210 1.18 -18.41 5.87
CA PHE A 210 -0.12 -18.70 5.27
C PHE A 210 -1.24 -17.94 6.01
N GLY A 211 -1.53 -16.72 5.58
CA GLY A 211 -2.62 -15.91 6.11
C GLY A 211 -3.77 -15.71 5.12
N LEU A 212 -5.00 -15.56 5.63
CA LEU A 212 -6.20 -15.32 4.83
C LEU A 212 -6.89 -14.00 5.20
N ASN A 213 -7.48 -13.36 4.19
CA ASN A 213 -8.28 -12.15 4.29
C ASN A 213 -9.66 -12.40 3.68
N MET A 214 -10.61 -12.84 4.50
CA MET A 214 -11.95 -13.20 4.06
C MET A 214 -13.01 -12.42 4.83
N ILE A 215 -14.12 -12.10 4.16
CA ILE A 215 -15.28 -11.45 4.77
C ILE A 215 -16.37 -12.48 4.93
N TRP A 216 -16.74 -12.76 6.18
CA TRP A 216 -17.93 -13.53 6.47
C TRP A 216 -19.11 -12.62 6.74
N THR A 217 -20.26 -12.96 6.15
CA THR A 217 -21.54 -12.27 6.41
C THR A 217 -22.53 -13.26 7.00
N ARG A 218 -23.38 -12.79 7.91
CA ARG A 218 -24.39 -13.62 8.60
C ARG A 218 -25.42 -14.29 7.67
N GLN A 219 -25.47 -13.90 6.40
CA GLN A 219 -26.32 -14.54 5.39
C GLN A 219 -25.77 -15.90 4.96
N SER A 220 -24.47 -16.15 5.14
CA SER A 220 -23.82 -17.42 4.83
C SER A 220 -23.73 -18.33 6.05
N GLU A 221 -23.94 -19.64 5.85
CA GLU A 221 -23.81 -20.63 6.91
C GLU A 221 -22.35 -20.75 7.37
N ILE A 222 -22.15 -20.77 8.69
CA ILE A 222 -20.80 -20.79 9.27
C ILE A 222 -20.01 -22.04 8.87
N GLY A 223 -20.67 -23.19 8.73
CA GLY A 223 -20.04 -24.43 8.29
C GLY A 223 -19.49 -24.34 6.86
N LYS A 224 -20.19 -23.63 5.96
CA LYS A 224 -19.69 -23.38 4.59
C LYS A 224 -18.46 -22.48 4.62
N PHE A 225 -18.49 -21.44 5.44
CA PHE A 225 -17.33 -20.55 5.60
C PHE A 225 -16.11 -21.27 6.19
N ILE A 226 -16.31 -22.13 7.20
CA ILE A 226 -15.24 -22.98 7.74
C ILE A 226 -14.73 -23.93 6.64
N GLY A 227 -15.63 -24.53 5.85
CA GLY A 227 -15.26 -25.35 4.70
C GLY A 227 -14.39 -24.60 3.68
N GLU A 228 -14.76 -23.38 3.32
CA GLU A 228 -13.95 -22.54 2.43
C GLU A 228 -12.56 -22.29 3.02
N ILE A 229 -12.45 -21.97 4.31
CA ILE A 229 -11.13 -21.79 4.97
C ILE A 229 -10.31 -23.09 4.89
N LEU A 230 -10.92 -24.23 5.19
CA LEU A 230 -10.28 -25.54 5.14
C LEU A 230 -9.81 -25.91 3.72
N ASP A 231 -10.58 -25.55 2.69
CA ASP A 231 -10.22 -25.77 1.28
C ASP A 231 -9.01 -24.92 0.86
N HIS A 232 -8.86 -23.71 1.42
CA HIS A 232 -7.68 -22.87 1.18
C HIS A 232 -6.43 -23.49 1.81
N VAL A 233 -6.50 -23.82 3.10
CA VAL A 233 -5.32 -24.29 3.87
C VAL A 233 -5.00 -25.77 3.68
N GLN A 234 -5.92 -26.53 3.06
CA GLN A 234 -5.96 -27.99 3.04
C GLN A 234 -5.86 -28.57 4.45
N GLY A 235 -6.98 -28.51 5.17
CA GLY A 235 -7.11 -29.10 6.50
C GLY A 235 -8.42 -29.84 6.66
N ALA A 236 -8.53 -30.59 7.74
CA ALA A 236 -9.74 -31.27 8.18
C ALA A 236 -10.09 -30.84 9.60
N LEU A 237 -11.37 -30.52 9.81
CA LEU A 237 -11.96 -30.30 11.13
C LEU A 237 -12.94 -31.44 11.40
N PHE A 238 -12.71 -32.18 12.49
CA PHE A 238 -13.57 -33.30 12.87
C PHE A 238 -13.68 -33.40 14.40
N VAL A 239 -14.64 -34.18 14.89
CA VAL A 239 -14.77 -34.50 16.31
C VAL A 239 -14.04 -35.81 16.56
N HIS A 240 -13.01 -35.80 17.42
CA HIS A 240 -12.23 -36.99 17.69
C HIS A 240 -13.07 -38.00 18.49
N PRO A 241 -13.24 -39.25 18.02
CA PRO A 241 -14.18 -40.21 18.62
C PRO A 241 -13.79 -40.63 20.04
N ALA A 242 -12.49 -40.64 20.37
CA ALA A 242 -12.03 -41.01 21.71
C ALA A 242 -12.20 -39.89 22.76
N THR A 243 -12.02 -38.62 22.36
CA THR A 243 -12.02 -37.48 23.30
C THR A 243 -13.32 -36.67 23.24
N GLY A 244 -14.09 -36.80 22.17
CA GLY A 244 -15.29 -36.00 21.90
C GLY A 244 -14.99 -34.54 21.55
N LYS A 245 -13.72 -34.18 21.31
CA LYS A 245 -13.30 -32.79 21.07
C LYS A 245 -13.14 -32.47 19.59
N HIS A 246 -13.49 -31.25 19.20
CA HIS A 246 -13.15 -30.70 17.89
C HIS A 246 -11.64 -30.61 17.73
N THR A 247 -11.14 -31.27 16.70
CA THR A 247 -9.71 -31.40 16.38
C THR A 247 -9.48 -30.86 14.98
N LEU A 248 -8.50 -29.97 14.85
CA LEU A 248 -8.04 -29.44 13.57
C LEU A 248 -6.75 -30.16 13.17
N LYS A 249 -6.69 -30.65 11.94
CA LYS A 249 -5.51 -31.30 11.38
C LYS A 249 -5.22 -30.75 9.98
N LEU A 250 -4.00 -30.25 9.76
CA LEU A 250 -3.55 -29.83 8.44
C LEU A 250 -3.07 -31.05 7.64
N LEU A 251 -3.29 -31.02 6.33
CA LEU A 251 -2.81 -32.06 5.43
C LEU A 251 -1.39 -31.69 4.98
N ARG A 252 -0.38 -32.25 5.65
CA ARG A 252 1.05 -32.06 5.38
C ARG A 252 1.80 -33.40 5.43
N ALA A 253 3.07 -33.39 5.05
CA ALA A 253 4.01 -34.50 5.16
C ALA A 253 4.80 -34.45 6.48
N ASP A 254 4.07 -34.39 7.60
CA ASP A 254 4.62 -34.24 8.95
C ASP A 254 4.74 -35.57 9.71
N TYR A 255 4.89 -36.69 8.98
CA TYR A 255 4.94 -38.04 9.54
C TYR A 255 6.24 -38.77 9.19
N ASP A 256 6.69 -39.63 10.09
CA ASP A 256 7.77 -40.58 9.82
C ASP A 256 7.19 -41.85 9.21
N VAL A 257 7.54 -42.12 7.93
CA VAL A 257 7.03 -43.25 7.15
C VAL A 257 7.22 -44.58 7.88
N ASP A 258 8.29 -44.72 8.67
CA ASP A 258 8.61 -45.96 9.39
C ASP A 258 7.80 -46.18 10.67
N GLN A 259 7.13 -45.14 11.17
CA GLN A 259 6.23 -45.23 12.32
C GLN A 259 4.75 -45.35 11.92
N VAL A 260 4.43 -45.19 10.63
CA VAL A 260 3.06 -45.23 10.11
C VAL A 260 2.52 -46.68 10.13
N PRO A 261 1.30 -46.93 10.66
CA PRO A 261 0.68 -48.25 10.63
C PRO A 261 0.59 -48.85 9.23
N GLU A 262 0.95 -50.14 9.09
CA GLU A 262 0.98 -50.86 7.82
C GLU A 262 -0.24 -51.76 7.63
N ILE A 263 -0.92 -51.59 6.51
CA ILE A 263 -2.01 -52.44 6.02
C ILE A 263 -1.42 -53.44 5.01
N ASN A 264 -1.61 -54.73 5.29
CA ASN A 264 -1.08 -55.83 4.48
C ASN A 264 -2.10 -57.01 4.45
N PRO A 265 -1.87 -58.06 3.63
CA PRO A 265 -2.82 -59.18 3.50
C PRO A 265 -3.10 -59.95 4.80
N SER A 266 -2.29 -59.78 5.86
CA SER A 266 -2.50 -60.48 7.13
C SER A 266 -3.50 -59.79 8.06
N ASN A 267 -3.68 -58.47 7.92
CA ASN A 267 -4.52 -57.64 8.81
C ASN A 267 -5.70 -56.96 8.10
N ALA A 268 -5.82 -57.12 6.78
CA ALA A 268 -6.85 -56.48 5.98
C ALA A 268 -7.27 -57.29 4.75
N THR A 269 -8.44 -56.94 4.22
CA THR A 269 -8.92 -57.36 2.89
C THR A 269 -9.21 -56.13 2.04
N LEU A 270 -8.56 -56.02 0.87
CA LEU A 270 -8.84 -54.98 -0.11
C LEU A 270 -10.07 -55.35 -0.96
N SER A 271 -11.05 -54.46 -1.04
CA SER A 271 -12.25 -54.67 -1.85
C SER A 271 -12.14 -54.05 -3.25
N THR A 272 -11.52 -52.86 -3.33
CA THR A 272 -11.32 -52.13 -4.57
C THR A 272 -9.95 -51.48 -4.56
N PHE A 273 -9.19 -51.63 -5.64
CA PHE A 273 -7.98 -50.83 -5.92
C PHE A 273 -8.10 -50.29 -7.34
N ARG A 274 -8.10 -48.97 -7.49
CA ARG A 274 -8.23 -48.32 -8.79
C ARG A 274 -7.19 -47.21 -8.90
N ARG A 275 -6.61 -47.06 -10.09
CA ARG A 275 -5.85 -45.87 -10.47
C ARG A 275 -6.66 -45.08 -11.48
N LYS A 276 -6.66 -43.75 -11.34
CA LYS A 276 -7.28 -42.88 -12.34
C LYS A 276 -6.57 -43.11 -13.68
N ALA A 277 -7.32 -43.45 -14.73
CA ALA A 277 -6.77 -43.64 -16.06
C ALA A 277 -6.36 -42.28 -16.67
N TRP A 278 -5.30 -42.27 -17.48
CA TRP A 278 -4.85 -41.09 -18.22
C TRP A 278 -5.95 -40.65 -19.19
N GLY A 279 -6.47 -39.44 -19.01
CA GLY A 279 -7.58 -38.91 -19.82
C GLY A 279 -8.28 -37.66 -19.27
N GLU A 280 -8.05 -37.29 -18.01
CA GLU A 280 -8.59 -36.07 -17.37
C GLU A 280 -7.57 -35.45 -16.40
N ILE A 281 -6.32 -35.36 -16.83
CA ILE A 281 -5.24 -34.74 -16.05
C ILE A 281 -5.17 -33.29 -16.51
N SER A 282 -5.34 -32.32 -15.59
CA SER A 282 -5.15 -30.91 -15.95
C SER A 282 -3.66 -30.58 -15.85
N ASN A 283 -3.08 -30.12 -16.95
CA ASN A 283 -1.67 -29.76 -17.06
C ASN A 283 -1.40 -28.26 -16.78
N GLU A 284 -2.46 -27.49 -16.52
CA GLU A 284 -2.38 -26.12 -16.00
C GLU A 284 -3.40 -25.92 -14.87
N VAL A 285 -2.97 -25.23 -13.81
CA VAL A 285 -3.86 -24.72 -12.76
C VAL A 285 -3.77 -23.21 -12.69
N VAL A 286 -4.91 -22.54 -12.82
CA VAL A 286 -5.06 -21.09 -12.68
C VAL A 286 -5.72 -20.79 -11.34
N VAL A 287 -5.01 -20.08 -10.48
CA VAL A 287 -5.48 -19.60 -9.18
C VAL A 287 -5.89 -18.15 -9.27
N THR A 288 -7.12 -17.84 -8.84
CA THR A 288 -7.58 -16.47 -8.61
C THR A 288 -7.30 -16.06 -7.17
N MET A 289 -6.63 -14.93 -6.98
CA MET A 289 -6.32 -14.29 -5.70
C MET A 289 -6.90 -12.87 -5.66
N SER A 290 -6.91 -12.23 -4.48
CA SER A 290 -7.37 -10.83 -4.35
C SER A 290 -6.20 -9.90 -4.03
N ASN A 291 -6.06 -8.78 -4.75
CA ASN A 291 -5.05 -7.78 -4.41
C ASN A 291 -5.43 -7.04 -3.11
N SER A 292 -4.50 -6.96 -2.15
CA SER A 292 -4.75 -6.36 -0.83
C SER A 292 -5.06 -4.85 -0.86
N GLU A 293 -4.52 -4.12 -1.84
CA GLU A 293 -4.59 -2.65 -1.92
C GLU A 293 -5.75 -2.16 -2.79
N SER A 294 -6.00 -2.84 -3.92
CA SER A 294 -7.10 -2.50 -4.84
C SER A 294 -8.40 -3.24 -4.52
N GLY A 295 -8.33 -4.41 -3.86
CA GLY A 295 -9.47 -5.31 -3.66
C GLY A 295 -9.97 -5.95 -4.95
N GLN A 296 -9.18 -5.90 -6.04
CA GLN A 296 -9.51 -6.50 -7.32
C GLN A 296 -8.92 -7.91 -7.42
N GLU A 297 -9.56 -8.76 -8.20
CA GLU A 297 -9.07 -10.10 -8.50
C GLU A 297 -7.83 -10.02 -9.39
N ALA A 298 -6.86 -10.88 -9.08
CA ALA A 298 -5.66 -11.11 -9.86
C ALA A 298 -5.49 -12.62 -10.04
N THR A 299 -4.92 -13.07 -11.14
CA THR A 299 -4.74 -14.48 -11.42
C THR A 299 -3.26 -14.84 -11.53
N VAL A 300 -2.93 -16.04 -11.09
CA VAL A 300 -1.61 -16.65 -11.18
C VAL A 300 -1.82 -18.05 -11.74
N SER A 301 -0.99 -18.50 -12.67
CA SER A 301 -1.05 -19.86 -13.19
C SER A 301 0.25 -20.63 -12.94
N ALA A 302 0.11 -21.94 -12.77
CA ALA A 302 1.20 -22.91 -12.75
C ALA A 302 0.94 -23.94 -13.84
N GLN A 303 1.99 -24.31 -14.59
CA GLN A 303 1.90 -25.19 -15.76
C GLN A 303 2.93 -26.32 -15.67
N ASP A 304 2.54 -27.50 -16.13
CA ASP A 304 3.45 -28.62 -16.39
C ASP A 304 3.78 -28.70 -17.88
N LEU A 305 4.97 -28.20 -18.24
CA LEU A 305 5.45 -28.19 -19.63
C LEU A 305 5.63 -29.60 -20.21
N ALA A 306 5.94 -30.60 -19.38
CA ALA A 306 6.12 -31.98 -19.83
C ALA A 306 4.76 -32.62 -20.15
N GLY A 307 3.77 -32.45 -19.27
CA GLY A 307 2.38 -32.85 -19.52
C GLY A 307 1.79 -32.20 -20.77
N ILE A 308 1.99 -30.89 -20.95
CA ILE A 308 1.52 -30.16 -22.14
C ILE A 308 2.13 -30.75 -23.43
N ALA A 309 3.43 -31.07 -23.43
CA ALA A 309 4.11 -31.66 -24.58
C ALA A 309 3.64 -33.10 -24.87
N ALA A 310 3.30 -33.88 -23.85
CA ALA A 310 2.81 -35.24 -23.98
C ALA A 310 1.35 -35.31 -24.49
N GLU A 311 0.49 -34.38 -24.06
CA GLU A 311 -0.93 -34.33 -24.43
C GLU A 311 -1.20 -33.52 -25.72
N GLY A 312 -0.26 -32.69 -26.14
CA GLY A 312 -0.37 -31.88 -27.37
C GLY A 312 -1.26 -30.64 -27.24
N GLY A 313 -1.57 -30.20 -26.01
CA GLY A 313 -2.39 -29.02 -25.75
C GLY A 313 -2.49 -28.69 -24.25
N VAL A 314 -2.99 -27.49 -23.95
CA VAL A 314 -3.20 -27.03 -22.56
C VAL A 314 -4.61 -27.41 -22.10
N ILE A 315 -4.71 -28.11 -20.96
CA ILE A 315 -5.93 -28.47 -20.27
C ILE A 315 -5.91 -27.77 -18.90
N SER A 316 -6.62 -26.64 -18.82
CA SER A 316 -6.62 -25.77 -17.64
C SER A 316 -7.70 -26.15 -16.63
N SER A 317 -7.35 -26.15 -15.35
CA SER A 317 -8.28 -26.17 -14.22
C SER A 317 -8.20 -24.83 -13.47
N SER A 318 -9.34 -24.30 -13.03
CA SER A 318 -9.39 -23.04 -12.28
C SER A 318 -9.77 -23.27 -10.82
N LYS A 319 -9.05 -22.62 -9.91
CA LYS A 319 -9.32 -22.63 -8.47
C LYS A 319 -9.42 -21.19 -7.95
N ASN A 320 -10.45 -20.93 -7.14
CA ASN A 320 -10.66 -19.61 -6.57
C ASN A 320 -10.18 -19.58 -5.13
N TYR A 321 -9.09 -18.85 -4.89
CA TYR A 321 -8.52 -18.59 -3.57
C TYR A 321 -8.58 -17.10 -3.24
N TYR A 322 -9.78 -16.52 -3.33
CA TYR A 322 -10.01 -15.08 -3.11
C TYR A 322 -9.52 -14.57 -1.75
N GLY A 323 -9.43 -15.43 -0.73
CA GLY A 323 -8.91 -15.07 0.60
C GLY A 323 -7.39 -14.85 0.63
N VAL A 324 -6.66 -15.33 -0.38
CA VAL A 324 -5.22 -15.16 -0.50
C VAL A 324 -4.92 -13.82 -1.14
N THR A 325 -4.01 -13.07 -0.51
CA THR A 325 -3.62 -11.74 -0.98
C THR A 325 -2.16 -11.62 -1.36
N SER A 326 -1.35 -12.62 -1.01
CA SER A 326 0.07 -12.67 -1.34
C SER A 326 0.29 -13.48 -2.62
N GLN A 327 0.92 -12.87 -3.62
CA GLN A 327 1.23 -13.53 -4.89
C GLN A 327 2.16 -14.76 -4.71
N PRO A 328 3.25 -14.70 -3.92
CA PRO A 328 4.06 -15.89 -3.62
C PRO A 328 3.26 -17.05 -3.03
N LEU A 329 2.28 -16.77 -2.15
CA LEU A 329 1.42 -17.80 -1.58
C LEU A 329 0.48 -18.40 -2.64
N ALA A 330 -0.09 -17.56 -3.52
CA ALA A 330 -0.94 -18.02 -4.62
C ALA A 330 -0.19 -18.93 -5.61
N ILE A 331 1.08 -18.63 -5.92
CA ILE A 331 1.95 -19.50 -6.73
C ILE A 331 2.11 -20.87 -6.07
N LYS A 332 2.49 -20.90 -4.78
CA LYS A 332 2.62 -22.16 -4.04
C LYS A 332 1.35 -22.99 -4.04
N LEU A 333 0.19 -22.34 -3.93
CA LEU A 333 -1.11 -23.02 -4.01
C LEU A 333 -1.39 -23.57 -5.41
N ALA A 334 -1.06 -22.82 -6.46
CA ALA A 334 -1.21 -23.28 -7.84
C ALA A 334 -0.31 -24.49 -8.13
N GLU A 335 0.95 -24.47 -7.68
CA GLU A 335 1.91 -25.58 -7.80
C GLU A 335 1.44 -26.82 -7.03
N ARG A 336 0.96 -26.63 -5.80
CA ARG A 336 0.40 -27.69 -4.95
C ARG A 336 -0.79 -28.38 -5.61
N ASP A 337 -1.72 -27.60 -6.13
CA ASP A 337 -2.92 -28.11 -6.80
C ASP A 337 -2.58 -28.74 -8.16
N LEU A 338 -1.58 -28.20 -8.88
CA LEU A 338 -1.05 -28.79 -10.10
C LEU A 338 -0.41 -30.16 -9.81
N ALA A 339 0.39 -30.29 -8.76
CA ALA A 339 0.96 -31.56 -8.34
C ALA A 339 -0.12 -32.60 -8.02
N ALA A 340 -1.22 -32.18 -7.37
CA ALA A 340 -2.37 -33.05 -7.12
C ALA A 340 -3.08 -33.49 -8.41
N ALA A 341 -3.13 -32.60 -9.41
CA ALA A 341 -3.85 -32.84 -10.65
C ALA A 341 -3.06 -33.70 -11.65
N VAL A 342 -1.74 -33.51 -11.73
CA VAL A 342 -0.84 -34.22 -12.66
C VAL A 342 -0.60 -35.67 -12.23
N ASN A 343 -0.63 -35.96 -10.93
CA ASN A 343 -0.42 -37.31 -10.42
C ASN A 343 -1.68 -38.18 -10.52
N PRO A 344 -1.61 -39.37 -11.14
CA PRO A 344 -2.73 -40.31 -11.18
C PRO A 344 -2.92 -40.98 -9.81
N ILE A 345 -3.67 -40.31 -8.92
CA ILE A 345 -3.94 -40.76 -7.54
C ILE A 345 -4.60 -42.15 -7.56
N ALA A 346 -3.99 -43.11 -6.85
CA ALA A 346 -4.63 -44.39 -6.55
C ALA A 346 -5.68 -44.23 -5.43
N THR A 347 -6.82 -44.89 -5.57
CA THR A 347 -7.82 -45.01 -4.51
C THR A 347 -8.07 -46.47 -4.19
N CYS A 348 -8.27 -46.77 -2.90
CA CYS A 348 -8.61 -48.12 -2.48
C CYS A 348 -9.51 -48.13 -1.25
N ASP A 349 -10.28 -49.20 -1.14
CA ASP A 349 -11.11 -49.46 0.02
C ASP A 349 -10.58 -50.71 0.73
N ALA A 350 -10.21 -50.54 2.00
CA ALA A 350 -9.65 -51.58 2.84
C ALA A 350 -10.59 -51.89 3.99
N THR A 351 -10.96 -53.16 4.16
CA THR A 351 -11.58 -53.62 5.42
C THR A 351 -10.49 -54.19 6.29
N VAL A 352 -10.17 -53.48 7.36
CA VAL A 352 -9.10 -53.77 8.30
C VAL A 352 -9.65 -54.34 9.60
N ASP A 353 -8.79 -55.01 10.34
CA ASP A 353 -9.10 -55.55 11.66
C ASP A 353 -9.25 -54.46 12.73
N ARG A 354 -9.42 -54.89 13.99
CA ARG A 354 -9.63 -53.98 15.12
C ARG A 354 -8.36 -53.25 15.56
N THR A 355 -7.19 -53.56 15.04
CA THR A 355 -5.95 -52.84 15.40
C THR A 355 -5.99 -51.39 14.93
N PHE A 356 -6.74 -51.10 13.86
CA PHE A 356 -6.98 -49.78 13.30
C PHE A 356 -8.22 -49.08 13.88
N TRP A 357 -8.70 -49.50 15.06
CA TRP A 357 -9.91 -48.95 15.66
C TRP A 357 -9.79 -47.46 16.00
N ASP A 358 -8.60 -46.99 16.35
CA ASP A 358 -8.35 -45.61 16.74
C ASP A 358 -8.09 -44.68 15.54
N THR A 359 -7.94 -45.23 14.33
CA THR A 359 -7.76 -44.45 13.10
C THR A 359 -8.92 -43.49 12.89
N VAL A 360 -8.58 -42.25 12.53
CA VAL A 360 -9.52 -41.17 12.21
C VAL A 360 -9.33 -40.66 10.79
N THR A 361 -10.25 -39.82 10.33
CA THR A 361 -10.15 -39.15 9.04
C THR A 361 -8.86 -38.33 8.95
N SER A 362 -8.25 -38.31 7.76
CA SER A 362 -6.98 -37.64 7.46
C SER A 362 -5.72 -38.24 8.10
N ASP A 363 -5.84 -39.38 8.78
CA ASP A 363 -4.68 -40.18 9.19
C ASP A 363 -3.99 -40.82 7.99
N VAL A 364 -2.73 -41.17 8.21
CA VAL A 364 -1.86 -41.76 7.19
C VAL A 364 -1.65 -43.23 7.54
N VAL A 365 -1.67 -44.08 6.52
CA VAL A 365 -1.42 -45.53 6.60
C VAL A 365 -0.51 -45.95 5.46
N THR A 366 0.35 -46.93 5.68
CA THR A 366 1.14 -47.53 4.59
C THR A 366 0.42 -48.78 4.08
N LEU A 367 0.46 -49.01 2.78
CA LEU A 367 -0.12 -50.19 2.13
C LEU A 367 0.99 -51.01 1.49
N SER A 368 1.06 -52.30 1.84
CA SER A 368 1.92 -53.29 1.19
C SER A 368 1.09 -54.45 0.67
N TRP A 369 1.14 -54.71 -0.64
CA TRP A 369 0.38 -55.77 -1.29
C TRP A 369 1.19 -56.45 -2.40
N PRO A 370 1.93 -57.54 -2.08
CA PRO A 370 2.79 -58.22 -3.03
C PRO A 370 2.07 -58.74 -4.29
N GLU A 371 0.82 -59.19 -4.16
CA GLU A 371 0.02 -59.70 -5.30
C GLU A 371 -0.27 -58.62 -6.35
N TYR A 372 -0.35 -57.35 -5.94
CA TYR A 372 -0.52 -56.21 -6.83
C TYR A 372 0.82 -55.51 -7.16
N ASN A 373 1.95 -56.12 -6.79
CA ASN A 373 3.29 -55.58 -6.93
C ASN A 373 3.45 -54.21 -6.24
N ILE A 374 2.80 -54.05 -5.08
CA ILE A 374 2.88 -52.87 -4.22
C ILE A 374 3.80 -53.21 -3.06
N GLU A 375 5.05 -52.74 -3.11
CA GLU A 375 6.00 -52.97 -2.01
C GLU A 375 5.63 -52.12 -0.79
N ARG A 376 5.48 -50.81 -0.98
CA ARG A 376 5.05 -49.86 0.06
C ARG A 376 4.58 -48.56 -0.58
N ILE A 377 3.33 -48.18 -0.37
CA ILE A 377 2.77 -46.87 -0.78
C ILE A 377 2.08 -46.23 0.41
N VAL A 378 2.19 -44.90 0.53
CA VAL A 378 1.53 -44.15 1.59
C VAL A 378 0.13 -43.71 1.13
N PHE A 379 -0.86 -43.99 1.95
CA PHE A 379 -2.25 -43.62 1.74
C PHE A 379 -2.75 -42.74 2.88
N ARG A 380 -3.70 -41.86 2.57
CA ARG A 380 -4.45 -41.07 3.55
C ARG A 380 -5.89 -41.52 3.61
N VAL A 381 -6.43 -41.51 4.83
CA VAL A 381 -7.80 -41.92 5.13
C VAL A 381 -8.78 -40.81 4.77
N ALA A 382 -9.64 -41.04 3.78
CA ALA A 382 -10.75 -40.15 3.44
C ALA A 382 -11.95 -40.34 4.37
N GLU A 383 -12.36 -41.59 4.58
CA GLU A 383 -13.53 -41.93 5.36
C GLU A 383 -13.28 -43.18 6.22
N VAL A 384 -13.86 -43.19 7.42
CA VAL A 384 -13.78 -44.30 8.37
C VAL A 384 -15.19 -44.74 8.74
N THR A 385 -15.54 -45.98 8.42
CA THR A 385 -16.77 -46.62 8.90
C THR A 385 -16.43 -47.73 9.88
N LYS A 386 -16.95 -47.63 11.11
CA LYS A 386 -16.69 -48.61 12.18
C LYS A 386 -17.88 -49.55 12.32
N ASN A 387 -17.65 -50.86 12.14
CA ASN A 387 -18.63 -51.92 12.36
C ASN A 387 -18.37 -52.66 13.69
N ARG A 388 -19.17 -53.68 14.03
CA ARG A 388 -19.04 -54.43 15.31
C ARG A 388 -17.67 -55.08 15.52
N SER A 389 -16.99 -55.52 14.44
CA SER A 389 -15.73 -56.26 14.52
C SER A 389 -14.68 -55.85 13.49
N THR A 390 -15.03 -55.00 12.52
CA THR A 390 -14.14 -54.57 11.44
C THR A 390 -14.25 -53.06 11.25
N VAL A 391 -13.19 -52.47 10.70
CA VAL A 391 -13.17 -51.06 10.30
C VAL A 391 -13.01 -51.02 8.79
N THR A 392 -13.85 -50.25 8.11
CA THR A 392 -13.73 -50.02 6.67
C THR A 392 -13.14 -48.63 6.46
N LEU A 393 -12.00 -48.57 5.79
CA LEU A 393 -11.26 -47.37 5.46
C LEU A 393 -11.37 -47.12 3.96
N SER A 394 -11.81 -45.92 3.58
CA SER A 394 -11.64 -45.44 2.21
C SER A 394 -10.36 -44.61 2.14
N LEU A 395 -9.45 -44.99 1.25
CA LEU A 395 -8.08 -44.51 1.20
C LEU A 395 -7.78 -43.90 -0.18
N TYR A 396 -6.98 -42.85 -0.19
CA TYR A 396 -6.38 -42.28 -1.40
C TYR A 396 -4.88 -42.08 -1.22
N GLU A 397 -4.11 -42.18 -2.29
CA GLU A 397 -2.66 -42.03 -2.26
C GLU A 397 -2.25 -40.65 -1.72
N ASP A 398 -1.30 -40.62 -0.79
CA ASP A 398 -0.85 -39.38 -0.16
C ASP A 398 0.07 -38.60 -1.11
N ILE A 399 -0.44 -37.50 -1.65
CA ILE A 399 0.32 -36.61 -2.53
C ILE A 399 1.17 -35.59 -1.76
N PHE A 400 0.90 -35.38 -0.47
CA PHE A 400 1.51 -34.31 0.32
C PHE A 400 2.97 -34.61 0.68
N GLY A 401 3.35 -35.89 0.70
CA GLY A 401 4.73 -36.36 0.90
C GLY A 401 5.58 -36.44 -0.37
N LEU A 402 5.06 -36.08 -1.54
CA LEU A 402 5.85 -36.06 -2.78
C LEU A 402 6.68 -34.77 -2.86
N ASP A 403 7.90 -34.87 -3.39
CA ASP A 403 8.78 -33.71 -3.57
C ASP A 403 8.12 -32.67 -4.50
N LEU A 404 7.87 -31.48 -3.97
CA LEU A 404 7.39 -30.33 -4.74
C LEU A 404 8.51 -29.85 -5.68
N ALA A 405 8.24 -29.85 -6.99
CA ALA A 405 9.11 -29.19 -7.96
C ALA A 405 9.07 -27.67 -7.73
N SER A 406 10.18 -27.07 -7.26
CA SER A 406 10.24 -25.62 -7.05
C SER A 406 10.52 -24.90 -8.36
N TYR A 407 9.58 -24.08 -8.84
CA TYR A 407 9.85 -23.15 -9.93
C TYR A 407 10.13 -21.75 -9.37
N LEU A 408 11.14 -21.08 -9.94
CA LEU A 408 11.54 -19.75 -9.52
C LEU A 408 10.40 -18.76 -9.78
N SER A 409 10.04 -17.98 -8.75
CA SER A 409 9.03 -16.93 -8.82
C SER A 409 9.30 -15.98 -10.01
N PRO A 410 8.29 -15.58 -10.80
CA PRO A 410 8.43 -14.50 -11.76
C PRO A 410 8.87 -13.22 -11.02
N GLY A 411 9.97 -12.62 -11.46
CA GLY A 411 10.54 -11.44 -10.80
C GLY A 411 9.52 -10.31 -10.64
N ASP A 412 9.49 -9.71 -9.46
CA ASP A 412 8.71 -8.51 -9.15
C ASP A 412 9.02 -7.39 -10.16
N THR A 413 8.07 -6.48 -10.37
CA THR A 413 8.36 -5.24 -11.11
C THR A 413 9.40 -4.44 -10.34
N GLU A 414 10.61 -4.28 -10.89
CA GLU A 414 11.79 -3.59 -10.32
C GLU A 414 11.60 -2.06 -10.11
N TRP A 415 10.39 -1.57 -9.88
CA TRP A 415 10.16 -0.16 -9.60
C TRP A 415 10.24 0.11 -8.09
N ILE A 416 11.36 0.66 -7.65
CA ILE A 416 11.54 1.20 -6.30
C ILE A 416 11.25 2.71 -6.35
N ASN A 417 10.44 3.21 -5.41
CA ASN A 417 10.15 4.63 -5.30
C ASN A 417 11.43 5.40 -4.91
N PRO A 418 11.92 6.35 -5.73
CA PRO A 418 13.16 7.09 -5.45
C PRO A 418 13.01 8.17 -4.38
N SER A 419 11.80 8.42 -3.85
CA SER A 419 11.55 9.52 -2.91
C SER A 419 12.18 9.25 -1.53
N GLN A 420 13.13 10.10 -1.14
CA GLN A 420 13.74 10.11 0.19
C GLN A 420 13.12 11.19 1.08
N PRO A 421 13.09 11.00 2.42
CA PRO A 421 12.72 12.08 3.34
C PRO A 421 13.70 13.27 3.20
N PRO A 422 13.23 14.51 3.40
CA PRO A 422 14.08 15.70 3.27
C PRO A 422 15.22 15.66 4.31
N THR A 423 16.44 15.87 3.86
CA THR A 423 17.64 15.93 4.69
C THR A 423 18.01 17.39 5.03
N PRO A 424 18.69 17.64 6.15
CA PRO A 424 19.27 18.96 6.43
C PRO A 424 20.23 19.39 5.31
N ALA A 425 20.22 20.67 4.94
CA ALA A 425 21.12 21.21 3.91
C ALA A 425 22.58 21.17 4.39
N SER A 426 23.50 20.69 3.55
CA SER A 426 24.91 20.56 3.93
C SER A 426 25.69 21.87 3.82
N TYR A 427 25.27 22.78 2.93
CA TYR A 427 25.95 24.05 2.68
C TYR A 427 25.08 25.24 3.08
N TYR A 428 25.40 25.85 4.23
CA TYR A 428 24.75 27.08 4.66
C TYR A 428 25.73 27.99 5.40
N GLN A 429 25.42 29.29 5.38
CA GLN A 429 26.10 30.32 6.14
C GLN A 429 25.08 31.22 6.83
N MET A 430 25.29 31.48 8.11
CA MET A 430 24.50 32.41 8.91
C MET A 430 25.39 33.53 9.42
N GLY A 431 24.96 34.78 9.27
CA GLY A 431 25.76 35.94 9.66
C GLY A 431 24.95 37.23 9.67
N THR A 432 25.59 38.32 10.06
CA THR A 432 24.94 39.64 10.10
C THR A 432 24.79 40.20 8.69
N LEU A 433 23.60 40.69 8.35
CA LEU A 433 23.38 41.32 7.04
C LEU A 433 24.00 42.73 7.01
N PRO A 434 24.86 43.08 6.01
CA PRO A 434 25.41 44.42 5.90
C PRO A 434 24.33 45.49 5.73
N ALA A 435 24.59 46.70 6.24
CA ALA A 435 23.61 47.80 6.26
C ALA A 435 23.02 48.12 4.87
N TYR A 436 23.85 48.06 3.82
CA TYR A 436 23.40 48.26 2.44
C TYR A 436 22.37 47.21 1.96
N MET A 437 22.58 45.94 2.31
CA MET A 437 21.62 44.88 1.97
C MET A 437 20.38 44.97 2.86
N MET A 438 20.54 45.41 4.10
CA MET A 438 19.46 45.60 5.06
C MET A 438 18.49 46.69 4.63
N THR A 439 18.97 47.83 4.09
CA THR A 439 18.06 48.89 3.58
C THR A 439 17.16 48.38 2.49
N SER A 440 17.71 47.55 1.59
CA SER A 440 16.92 46.92 0.54
C SER A 440 15.94 45.88 1.10
N ALA A 441 16.33 45.11 2.12
CA ALA A 441 15.49 44.05 2.68
C ALA A 441 14.31 44.59 3.51
N LEU A 442 14.47 45.75 4.15
CA LEU A 442 13.45 46.42 4.96
C LEU A 442 12.74 47.56 4.23
N GLU A 443 13.01 47.76 2.94
CA GLU A 443 12.43 48.85 2.12
C GLU A 443 12.63 50.24 2.74
N LEU A 444 13.81 50.50 3.29
CA LEU A 444 14.17 51.78 3.91
C LEU A 444 14.76 52.77 2.89
N ASP A 445 14.49 54.06 3.10
CA ASP A 445 14.97 55.14 2.22
C ASP A 445 16.46 55.43 2.40
N SER A 446 17.03 55.20 3.59
CA SER A 446 18.44 55.47 3.89
C SER A 446 19.05 54.48 4.90
N PRO A 447 20.33 54.10 4.75
CA PRO A 447 21.05 53.33 5.77
C PRO A 447 21.25 54.08 7.10
N ALA A 448 21.05 55.40 7.10
CA ALA A 448 21.13 56.21 8.32
C ALA A 448 19.91 56.03 9.25
N ASP A 449 18.84 55.39 8.77
CA ASP A 449 17.63 55.14 9.56
C ASP A 449 17.81 53.99 10.58
N PHE A 450 18.95 53.28 10.52
CA PHE A 450 19.29 52.22 11.47
C PHE A 450 19.76 52.78 12.82
N VAL A 451 19.19 52.23 13.90
CA VAL A 451 19.64 52.49 15.25
C VAL A 451 20.66 51.42 15.64
N TYR A 452 21.93 51.81 15.76
CA TYR A 452 22.94 50.92 16.31
C TYR A 452 22.63 50.59 17.79
N PRO A 453 22.69 49.32 18.25
CA PRO A 453 23.21 48.11 17.58
C PRO A 453 22.12 47.12 17.13
N GLU A 454 21.07 47.55 16.43
CA GLU A 454 20.09 46.61 15.85
C GLU A 454 20.72 45.81 14.70
N VAL A 455 20.52 44.49 14.72
CA VAL A 455 21.09 43.55 13.75
C VAL A 455 20.03 42.61 13.20
N ILE A 456 20.18 42.24 11.93
CA ILE A 456 19.35 41.21 11.29
C ILE A 456 20.26 40.05 10.89
N SER A 457 19.89 38.86 11.36
CA SER A 457 20.53 37.62 10.92
C SER A 457 20.05 37.26 9.53
N SER A 458 21.03 37.05 8.64
CA SER A 458 20.80 36.50 7.31
C SER A 458 21.21 35.03 7.28
N VAL A 459 20.54 34.27 6.42
CA VAL A 459 20.90 32.88 6.12
C VAL A 459 20.97 32.71 4.62
N VAL A 460 22.09 32.14 4.17
CA VAL A 460 22.32 31.77 2.78
C VAL A 460 22.54 30.26 2.74
N VAL A 461 21.82 29.58 1.87
CA VAL A 461 21.86 28.11 1.75
C VAL A 461 22.10 27.75 0.29
N GLY A 462 23.08 26.88 0.04
CA GLY A 462 23.38 26.33 -1.27
C GLY A 462 22.78 24.94 -1.48
N PRO A 463 22.54 24.51 -2.73
CA PRO A 463 22.03 23.18 -3.04
C PRO A 463 23.13 22.11 -2.90
N ASP A 464 22.74 20.91 -2.49
CA ASP A 464 23.61 19.73 -2.45
C ASP A 464 23.61 19.00 -3.80
N SER A 465 22.50 19.04 -4.53
CA SER A 465 22.27 18.47 -5.86
C SER A 465 21.68 19.49 -6.84
N ASP A 466 21.87 19.31 -8.15
CA ASP A 466 21.25 20.15 -9.18
C ASP A 466 19.71 20.03 -9.22
N ASP A 467 19.19 18.95 -8.63
CA ASP A 467 17.75 18.70 -8.50
C ASP A 467 17.12 19.37 -7.26
N ASP A 468 17.92 20.04 -6.41
CA ASP A 468 17.43 20.70 -5.20
C ASP A 468 16.74 22.02 -5.52
N VAL A 469 15.43 22.10 -5.27
CA VAL A 469 14.61 23.26 -5.66
C VAL A 469 14.46 24.30 -4.55
N SER A 470 14.24 23.86 -3.31
CA SER A 470 13.95 24.75 -2.18
C SER A 470 14.27 24.11 -0.84
N TYR A 471 14.47 24.94 0.18
CA TYR A 471 14.61 24.53 1.57
C TYR A 471 13.53 25.17 2.45
N ASN A 472 13.19 24.50 3.55
CA ASN A 472 12.28 25.02 4.57
C ASN A 472 13.09 25.50 5.76
N LEU A 473 12.79 26.70 6.26
CA LEU A 473 13.43 27.24 7.44
C LEU A 473 12.59 26.90 8.66
N VAL A 474 13.12 26.08 9.55
CA VAL A 474 12.39 25.62 10.75
C VAL A 474 12.94 26.28 12.01
N THR A 475 12.04 26.63 12.94
CA THR A 475 12.39 27.02 14.30
C THR A 475 11.81 26.05 15.31
N TYR A 476 12.38 26.06 16.50
CA TYR A 476 11.86 25.32 17.63
C TYR A 476 10.86 26.20 18.38
N ALA A 477 9.59 25.81 18.34
CA ALA A 477 8.55 26.42 19.14
C ALA A 477 8.13 25.43 20.24
N ALA A 478 8.14 25.89 21.49
CA ALA A 478 7.56 25.15 22.59
C ALA A 478 6.03 25.24 22.49
N ASP A 479 5.36 24.09 22.48
CA ASP A 479 3.92 24.06 22.69
C ASP A 479 3.57 24.49 24.13
N VAL A 480 2.29 24.68 24.40
CA VAL A 480 1.79 25.08 25.72
C VAL A 480 2.14 24.09 26.84
N ASN A 481 2.59 22.88 26.52
CA ASN A 481 3.02 21.85 27.46
C ASN A 481 4.55 21.80 27.63
N GLY A 482 5.28 22.73 27.02
CA GLY A 482 6.75 22.79 27.06
C GLY A 482 7.44 21.79 26.13
N THR A 483 6.71 21.09 25.25
CA THR A 483 7.29 20.19 24.25
C THR A 483 7.79 21.02 23.08
N VAL A 484 9.09 20.96 22.84
CA VAL A 484 9.76 21.70 21.78
C VAL A 484 9.59 20.95 20.46
N SER A 485 8.87 21.53 19.50
CA SER A 485 8.66 20.94 18.16
C SER A 485 9.16 21.88 17.07
N GLN A 486 9.62 21.30 15.95
CA GLN A 486 10.03 22.07 14.77
C GLN A 486 8.80 22.63 14.06
N THR A 487 8.75 23.94 13.92
CA THR A 487 7.72 24.68 13.19
C THR A 487 8.35 25.35 11.98
N ASP A 488 7.73 25.22 10.82
CA ASP A 488 8.17 25.86 9.59
C ASP A 488 7.85 27.36 9.60
N ILE A 489 8.87 28.19 9.37
CA ILE A 489 8.79 29.65 9.27
C ILE A 489 8.65 30.08 7.80
N GLY A 490 9.01 29.21 6.84
CA GLY A 490 8.79 29.45 5.43
C GLY A 490 9.74 28.70 4.51
N THR A 491 9.28 28.47 3.29
CA THR A 491 10.07 27.91 2.20
C THR A 491 10.85 28.99 1.46
N LYS A 492 12.14 28.76 1.20
CA LYS A 492 13.06 29.65 0.48
C LYS A 492 13.78 28.87 -0.63
N SER A 493 14.26 29.59 -1.65
CA SER A 493 15.02 29.00 -2.76
C SER A 493 16.52 28.99 -2.46
N TYR A 494 17.20 27.94 -2.91
CA TYR A 494 18.66 27.83 -2.78
C TYR A 494 19.40 28.93 -3.57
N LYS A 495 20.63 29.23 -3.13
CA LYS A 495 21.56 30.16 -3.76
C LYS A 495 22.68 29.41 -4.46
N GLY A 496 23.29 30.03 -5.48
CA GLY A 496 24.43 29.43 -6.17
C GLY A 496 25.57 29.17 -5.19
N THR A 497 26.21 28.00 -5.23
CA THR A 497 27.38 27.71 -4.38
C THR A 497 28.42 26.87 -5.12
N TRP A 498 29.69 27.11 -4.80
CA TRP A 498 30.83 26.32 -5.26
C TRP A 498 31.96 26.39 -4.24
N ALA A 499 32.96 25.52 -4.36
CA ALA A 499 34.21 25.62 -3.60
C ALA A 499 35.36 25.97 -4.53
N PHE A 500 36.31 26.76 -4.06
CA PHE A 500 37.49 27.11 -4.84
C PHE A 500 38.42 25.91 -4.99
N LEU A 501 38.89 25.67 -6.22
CA LEU A 501 39.88 24.64 -6.51
C LEU A 501 41.32 25.14 -6.39
N ASP A 502 41.50 26.46 -6.44
CA ASP A 502 42.77 27.15 -6.24
C ASP A 502 42.68 28.08 -5.02
N ALA A 503 43.80 28.32 -4.34
CA ALA A 503 43.84 29.30 -3.27
C ALA A 503 43.69 30.71 -3.84
N LEU A 504 42.89 31.56 -3.19
CA LEU A 504 42.75 32.97 -3.56
C LEU A 504 43.63 33.83 -2.65
N PRO A 505 44.68 34.49 -3.17
CA PRO A 505 45.49 35.43 -2.39
C PRO A 505 44.70 36.70 -2.07
N ALA A 506 45.01 37.38 -0.99
CA ALA A 506 44.40 38.65 -0.58
C ALA A 506 44.71 39.78 -1.58
N GLU A 507 43.82 39.97 -2.57
CA GLU A 507 43.94 40.96 -3.63
C GLU A 507 42.65 41.77 -3.76
N ALA A 508 42.75 43.04 -4.18
CA ALA A 508 41.58 43.92 -4.33
C ALA A 508 40.67 43.52 -5.52
N THR A 509 41.26 42.90 -6.55
CA THR A 509 40.54 42.41 -7.71
C THR A 509 41.11 41.04 -8.08
N THR A 510 40.23 40.06 -8.29
CA THR A 510 40.62 38.69 -8.64
C THR A 510 39.86 38.25 -9.89
N THR A 511 40.54 37.54 -10.79
CA THR A 511 39.94 37.00 -12.01
C THR A 511 39.83 35.48 -11.92
N LEU A 512 38.63 34.94 -12.09
CA LEU A 512 38.33 33.52 -12.10
C LEU A 512 37.96 33.09 -13.52
N ALA A 513 38.68 32.12 -14.09
CA ALA A 513 38.44 31.68 -15.46
C ALA A 513 37.20 30.78 -15.62
N ASP A 514 36.79 30.07 -14.55
CA ASP A 514 35.61 29.22 -14.48
C ASP A 514 35.20 29.00 -13.00
N LEU A 515 33.99 28.49 -12.77
CA LEU A 515 33.46 28.11 -11.46
C LEU A 515 33.14 26.61 -11.42
N PRO A 516 34.16 25.74 -11.41
CA PRO A 516 33.97 24.30 -11.45
C PRO A 516 33.21 23.81 -10.22
N GLY A 517 32.17 22.99 -10.45
CA GLY A 517 31.32 22.46 -9.40
C GLY A 517 30.32 23.48 -8.83
N LEU A 518 30.12 24.62 -9.50
CA LEU A 518 29.01 25.52 -9.21
C LEU A 518 27.68 24.81 -9.39
N ARG A 519 26.84 24.88 -8.35
CA ARG A 519 25.46 24.41 -8.35
C ARG A 519 24.53 25.55 -8.01
N GLY A 520 23.37 25.61 -8.67
CA GLY A 520 22.37 26.66 -8.49
C GLY A 520 22.59 27.88 -9.39
N LEU A 521 22.35 29.08 -8.85
CA LEU A 521 22.36 30.32 -9.62
C LEU A 521 23.79 30.69 -10.08
N VAL A 522 23.94 31.06 -11.35
CA VAL A 522 25.20 31.54 -11.91
C VAL A 522 25.37 33.03 -11.60
N PRO A 523 26.54 33.48 -11.10
CA PRO A 523 26.76 34.88 -10.78
C PRO A 523 26.76 35.75 -12.05
N GLU A 524 26.02 36.85 -12.04
CA GLU A 524 26.01 37.84 -13.12
C GLU A 524 26.71 39.14 -12.69
N ALA A 525 27.08 39.99 -13.65
CA ALA A 525 27.68 41.29 -13.34
C ALA A 525 26.73 42.14 -12.49
N GLY A 526 27.22 42.63 -11.35
CA GLY A 526 26.45 43.34 -10.33
C GLY A 526 26.04 42.48 -9.13
N ASP A 527 26.11 41.15 -9.22
CA ASP A 527 25.82 40.28 -8.07
C ASP A 527 26.92 40.36 -7.00
N PHE A 528 26.54 39.97 -5.78
CA PHE A 528 27.47 39.81 -4.67
C PHE A 528 27.86 38.33 -4.53
N ILE A 529 29.08 38.09 -4.05
CA ILE A 529 29.55 36.76 -3.68
C ILE A 529 30.00 36.81 -2.23
N LEU A 530 29.46 35.93 -1.40
CA LEU A 530 29.93 35.69 -0.04
C LEU A 530 30.93 34.55 -0.05
N ILE A 531 32.15 34.80 0.39
CA ILE A 531 33.21 33.80 0.52
C ILE A 531 33.40 33.47 1.99
N GLY A 532 33.55 32.18 2.28
CA GLY A 532 33.79 31.67 3.63
C GLY A 532 32.52 31.20 4.34
N THR A 533 32.74 30.42 5.39
CA THR A 533 31.71 29.96 6.32
C THR A 533 32.25 30.10 7.74
N GLY A 534 31.46 30.60 8.67
CA GLY A 534 31.89 30.83 10.05
C GLY A 534 31.41 32.17 10.62
N PRO A 535 32.07 32.70 11.66
CA PRO A 535 31.81 34.04 12.18
C PRO A 535 32.03 35.12 11.11
N ASP A 536 31.37 36.27 11.26
CA ASP A 536 31.42 37.36 10.28
C ASP A 536 32.86 37.82 9.94
N GLU A 537 33.79 37.76 10.90
CA GLU A 537 35.23 38.06 10.70
C GLU A 537 35.95 37.11 9.72
N GLN A 538 35.40 35.91 9.54
CA GLN A 538 35.88 34.85 8.64
C GLN A 538 35.00 34.74 7.40
N THR A 539 34.34 35.82 7.01
CA THR A 539 33.59 35.92 5.76
C THR A 539 33.98 37.18 5.01
N GLU A 540 33.92 37.11 3.70
CA GLU A 540 34.22 38.23 2.83
C GLU A 540 33.14 38.40 1.77
N LEU A 541 32.75 39.64 1.52
CA LEU A 541 31.83 39.98 0.45
C LEU A 541 32.60 40.56 -0.73
N CYS A 542 32.28 40.04 -1.91
CA CYS A 542 32.82 40.49 -3.19
C CYS A 542 31.68 40.96 -4.10
N THR A 543 31.99 41.81 -5.07
CA THR A 543 31.05 42.13 -6.16
C THR A 543 31.58 41.58 -7.48
N VAL A 544 30.67 41.10 -8.33
CA VAL A 544 31.00 40.67 -9.69
C VAL A 544 31.06 41.90 -10.58
N GLN A 545 32.26 42.33 -10.96
CA GLN A 545 32.47 43.51 -11.79
C GLN A 545 32.02 43.27 -13.24
N SER A 546 32.42 42.14 -13.81
CA SER A 546 32.10 41.76 -15.18
C SER A 546 32.23 40.27 -15.38
N VAL A 547 31.42 39.73 -16.29
CA VAL A 547 31.51 38.35 -16.77
C VAL A 547 31.72 38.39 -18.28
N THR A 548 32.82 37.83 -18.78
CA THR A 548 33.12 37.79 -20.23
C THR A 548 33.60 36.39 -20.59
N ASP A 549 32.89 35.72 -21.50
CA ASP A 549 33.22 34.36 -21.98
C ASP A 549 33.50 33.34 -20.85
N GLY A 550 32.74 33.43 -19.75
CA GLY A 550 32.88 32.55 -18.58
C GLY A 550 33.97 32.98 -17.57
N THR A 551 34.73 34.03 -17.87
CA THR A 551 35.68 34.63 -16.94
C THR A 551 35.00 35.68 -16.06
N TYR A 552 35.11 35.53 -14.75
CA TYR A 552 34.53 36.41 -13.72
C TYR A 552 35.61 37.32 -13.14
N VAL A 553 35.39 38.62 -13.19
CA VAL A 553 36.24 39.61 -12.50
C VAL A 553 35.53 40.05 -11.23
N LEU A 554 36.14 39.79 -10.08
CA LEU A 554 35.58 40.08 -8.76
C LEU A 554 36.31 41.25 -8.11
N ASN A 555 35.57 42.22 -7.59
CA ASN A 555 36.09 43.21 -6.66
C ASN A 555 35.89 42.69 -5.23
N ARG A 556 36.97 42.66 -4.47
CA ARG A 556 37.05 41.98 -3.17
C ARG A 556 37.01 42.97 -2.02
N GLY A 557 36.61 42.51 -0.83
CA GLY A 557 36.50 43.35 0.37
C GLY A 557 35.46 44.46 0.25
N MET A 558 34.20 44.06 0.03
CA MET A 558 33.06 44.97 -0.12
C MET A 558 32.18 44.97 1.14
N LEU A 559 31.39 46.04 1.32
CA LEU A 559 30.42 46.16 2.43
C LEU A 559 31.04 45.91 3.81
N ASP A 560 32.08 46.69 4.13
CA ASP A 560 32.83 46.65 5.39
C ASP A 560 33.61 45.34 5.66
N THR A 561 33.77 44.49 4.65
CA THR A 561 34.73 43.37 4.66
C THR A 561 36.07 43.78 4.01
N VAL A 562 37.14 43.06 4.32
CA VAL A 562 38.48 43.28 3.72
C VAL A 562 38.92 42.05 2.93
N PRO A 563 39.73 42.17 1.85
CA PRO A 563 40.23 41.01 1.12
C PRO A 563 41.10 40.11 2.00
N GLN A 564 40.79 38.82 2.05
CA GLN A 564 41.53 37.82 2.85
C GLN A 564 42.21 36.75 1.99
N ASP A 565 43.14 35.97 2.55
CA ASP A 565 43.66 34.76 1.90
C ASP A 565 42.67 33.61 2.08
N TRP A 566 42.21 33.00 0.98
CA TRP A 566 41.31 31.85 1.01
C TRP A 566 42.01 30.58 0.57
N PRO A 567 42.09 29.53 1.41
CA PRO A 567 42.66 28.26 1.01
C PRO A 567 41.78 27.52 -0.01
N ILE A 568 42.37 26.51 -0.66
CA ILE A 568 41.63 25.57 -1.51
C ILE A 568 40.50 24.93 -0.70
N GLY A 569 39.33 24.79 -1.31
CA GLY A 569 38.13 24.21 -0.70
C GLY A 569 37.24 25.21 0.03
N SER A 570 37.64 26.48 0.15
CA SER A 570 36.79 27.54 0.68
C SER A 570 35.50 27.68 -0.15
N ARG A 571 34.36 27.72 0.54
CA ARG A 571 33.04 27.79 -0.08
C ARG A 571 32.69 29.24 -0.43
N ALA A 572 32.01 29.44 -1.54
CA ALA A 572 31.42 30.70 -1.93
C ALA A 572 29.93 30.55 -2.24
N PHE A 573 29.16 31.63 -2.04
CA PHE A 573 27.73 31.70 -2.28
C PHE A 573 27.37 32.93 -3.12
N VAL A 574 26.49 32.77 -4.10
CA VAL A 574 25.98 33.85 -4.94
C VAL A 574 24.80 34.54 -4.27
N ILE A 575 24.92 35.84 -4.06
CA ILE A 575 23.86 36.72 -3.55
C ILE A 575 23.44 37.65 -4.69
N PRO A 576 22.28 37.38 -5.34
CA PRO A 576 21.84 38.21 -6.45
C PRO A 576 21.50 39.62 -6.00
N ALA A 577 21.84 40.62 -6.82
CA ALA A 577 21.57 42.03 -6.50
C ALA A 577 20.09 42.42 -6.61
N MET A 578 19.26 41.61 -7.27
CA MET A 578 17.81 41.80 -7.37
C MET A 578 17.04 40.70 -6.64
N SER A 579 15.85 41.05 -6.16
CA SER A 579 14.99 40.12 -5.44
C SER A 579 14.56 38.94 -6.33
N THR A 580 14.55 37.73 -5.77
CA THR A 580 14.16 36.48 -6.45
C THR A 580 12.75 36.54 -7.08
N ALA A 581 11.89 37.47 -6.64
CA ALA A 581 10.54 37.69 -7.18
C ALA A 581 10.55 38.36 -8.57
N GLU A 582 11.49 39.27 -8.84
CA GLU A 582 11.56 40.02 -10.10
C GLU A 582 12.21 39.22 -11.22
N GLN A 583 13.20 38.36 -10.90
CA GLN A 583 13.82 37.46 -11.88
C GLN A 583 12.85 36.38 -12.42
N ASN A 584 11.97 35.84 -11.57
CA ASN A 584 10.95 34.86 -12.02
C ASN A 584 9.95 35.48 -13.02
N GLN A 585 9.67 36.79 -12.88
CA GLN A 585 8.84 37.53 -13.83
C GLN A 585 9.59 37.83 -15.15
N ALA A 586 10.90 38.04 -15.11
CA ALA A 586 11.75 38.25 -16.27
C ALA A 586 11.97 36.98 -17.11
N ILE A 587 12.13 35.81 -16.47
CA ILE A 587 12.26 34.51 -17.15
C ILE A 587 10.95 34.13 -17.85
N GLY A 588 9.79 34.40 -17.23
CA GLY A 588 8.47 34.19 -17.84
C GLY A 588 8.23 35.00 -19.12
N ARG A 589 8.86 36.19 -19.25
CA ARG A 589 8.75 37.04 -20.44
C ARG A 589 9.66 36.61 -21.61
N ARG A 590 10.71 35.81 -21.38
CA ARG A 590 11.62 35.36 -22.46
C ARG A 590 11.08 34.17 -23.28
N LYS A 591 10.16 33.35 -22.74
CA LYS A 591 9.60 32.18 -23.46
C LYS A 591 8.54 32.51 -24.52
N SER A 592 8.09 33.76 -24.65
CA SER A 592 6.96 34.14 -25.53
C SER A 592 7.36 34.83 -26.84
N ARG A 593 8.63 34.81 -27.25
CA ARG A 593 9.07 35.44 -28.51
C ARG A 593 9.71 34.41 -29.45
N PRO A 594 9.06 34.01 -30.57
CA PRO A 594 9.71 33.14 -31.55
C PRO A 594 10.82 33.91 -32.27
N LEU A 595 12.01 33.31 -32.31
CA LEU A 595 13.19 33.82 -33.02
C LEU A 595 12.93 33.82 -34.54
N ARG A 596 13.04 34.99 -35.17
CA ARG A 596 13.06 35.14 -36.63
C ARG A 596 14.34 35.86 -37.06
N ALA A 597 15.05 35.19 -37.97
CA ALA A 597 15.98 35.67 -39.00
C ALA A 597 17.41 36.10 -38.62
N ALA A 598 18.38 35.33 -39.14
CA ALA A 598 19.59 35.80 -39.85
C ALA A 598 20.20 34.58 -40.59
N SER A 599 20.00 34.47 -41.91
CA SER A 599 20.99 34.72 -42.98
C SER A 599 22.13 33.68 -43.08
N GLY A 600 22.13 32.90 -44.15
CA GLY A 600 23.23 32.04 -44.58
C GLY A 600 23.03 31.57 -46.02
N GLU A 601 24.01 31.87 -46.87
CA GLU A 601 23.99 31.83 -48.33
C GLU A 601 23.89 30.42 -48.95
N ARG A 602 23.33 30.40 -50.17
CA ARG A 602 23.20 29.23 -51.07
C ARG A 602 24.56 28.84 -51.66
N ARG A 603 24.81 27.53 -51.73
CA ARG A 603 25.56 26.90 -52.83
C ARG A 603 24.62 26.00 -53.64
N GLU A 604 24.69 26.17 -54.95
CA GLU A 604 24.08 25.33 -56.00
C GLU A 604 24.55 23.87 -55.86
N GLY A 605 23.83 22.82 -56.26
CA GLY A 605 22.59 22.69 -57.00
C GLY A 605 22.23 21.20 -57.12
N VAL A 606 21.35 20.92 -58.09
CA VAL A 606 20.90 19.61 -58.62
C VAL A 606 19.53 19.10 -58.12
N ALA A 607 18.55 19.47 -58.93
CA ALA A 607 17.40 18.71 -59.44
C ALA A 607 16.25 18.27 -58.51
N ARG A 608 15.12 18.98 -58.66
CA ARG A 608 13.76 18.40 -58.67
C ARG A 608 13.00 18.98 -59.87
N PRO A 609 12.25 18.20 -60.65
CA PRO A 609 11.15 18.72 -61.45
C PRO A 609 9.79 18.49 -60.75
N GLU A 610 9.11 19.61 -60.55
CA GLU A 610 7.71 19.94 -60.87
C GLU A 610 6.55 18.92 -60.66
N PHE A 611 5.55 19.43 -59.91
CA PHE A 611 4.08 19.19 -59.78
C PHE A 611 3.33 18.60 -61.02
N PRO A 612 2.04 18.15 -60.97
CA PRO A 612 0.91 18.61 -60.13
C PRO A 612 -0.19 17.55 -59.78
N ALA A 613 -1.36 18.07 -59.38
CA ALA A 613 -2.54 17.47 -58.76
C ALA A 613 -3.45 16.52 -59.58
N CYS A 614 -4.28 15.80 -58.80
CA CYS A 614 -5.66 15.34 -59.05
C CYS A 614 -5.90 14.07 -59.91
N GLY A 615 -6.77 13.18 -59.41
CA GLY A 615 -7.74 12.44 -60.25
C GLY A 615 -7.74 10.91 -60.21
N VAL A 616 -8.72 10.35 -59.48
CA VAL A 616 -9.61 9.21 -59.83
C VAL A 616 -9.02 7.91 -60.42
N GLY A 617 -9.24 6.81 -59.69
CA GLY A 617 -9.88 5.59 -60.23
C GLY A 617 -9.00 4.37 -60.55
N ASP A 618 -9.18 3.30 -59.77
CA ASP A 618 -9.24 1.89 -60.21
C ASP A 618 -9.83 1.10 -59.01
N PHE A 619 -11.08 0.61 -59.01
CA PHE A 619 -11.74 -0.49 -59.74
C PHE A 619 -11.33 -1.91 -59.27
N CYS A 620 -12.38 -2.66 -58.85
CA CYS A 620 -12.50 -4.11 -58.60
C CYS A 620 -11.67 -4.75 -57.46
N GLU A 621 -12.10 -5.79 -56.74
CA GLU A 621 -13.36 -6.49 -56.44
C GLU A 621 -12.96 -7.44 -55.28
N GLY A 622 -13.72 -7.61 -54.19
CA GLY A 622 -14.81 -8.58 -54.10
C GLY A 622 -14.28 -9.99 -53.79
N PHE A 623 -14.78 -10.80 -52.85
CA PHE A 623 -16.07 -10.84 -52.21
C PHE A 623 -16.02 -11.80 -50.99
N SER A 624 -16.88 -11.50 -50.02
CA SER A 624 -17.46 -12.38 -48.99
C SER A 624 -17.89 -13.76 -49.48
N GLN A 625 -18.14 -14.70 -48.56
CA GLN A 625 -19.40 -15.44 -48.60
C GLN A 625 -20.04 -15.68 -47.20
N PRO A 626 -21.34 -15.38 -47.07
CA PRO A 626 -22.26 -15.87 -46.06
C PRO A 626 -23.15 -17.02 -46.62
N PHE A 627 -23.82 -17.76 -45.74
CA PHE A 627 -24.97 -18.59 -46.09
C PHE A 627 -26.24 -18.02 -45.43
N GLY A 628 -27.26 -17.76 -46.25
CA GLY A 628 -28.60 -17.38 -45.82
C GLY A 628 -29.62 -18.50 -45.97
N ARG A 629 -30.84 -18.22 -45.49
CA ARG A 629 -32.20 -18.67 -45.90
C ARG A 629 -33.15 -18.20 -44.78
N GLY A 630 -34.34 -17.63 -44.98
CA GLY A 630 -35.16 -17.32 -46.15
C GLY A 630 -36.58 -16.95 -45.65
N PHE A 631 -37.40 -16.41 -46.56
CA PHE A 631 -38.85 -16.15 -46.48
C PHE A 631 -39.31 -14.94 -45.64
N GLU A 632 -39.70 -13.81 -46.24
CA GLU A 632 -40.94 -13.45 -46.96
C GLU A 632 -42.21 -13.22 -46.09
N ARG A 633 -42.64 -11.95 -46.14
CA ARG A 633 -43.99 -11.39 -46.28
C ARG A 633 -44.94 -11.17 -45.08
N ASP A 634 -45.39 -9.91 -45.09
CA ASP A 634 -46.72 -9.37 -44.81
C ASP A 634 -47.26 -9.30 -43.39
N GLY A 635 -47.88 -8.15 -43.10
CA GLY A 635 -48.97 -8.08 -42.14
C GLY A 635 -48.83 -7.00 -41.08
N SER A 636 -49.28 -5.80 -41.43
CA SER A 636 -49.83 -4.79 -40.53
C SER A 636 -50.62 -5.36 -39.33
N TYR A 637 -50.46 -4.82 -38.12
CA TYR A 637 -51.58 -4.22 -37.36
C TYR A 637 -51.12 -3.46 -36.10
N ARG A 638 -51.89 -2.41 -35.78
CA ARG A 638 -51.80 -1.50 -34.63
C ARG A 638 -52.30 -2.13 -33.32
N ARG A 639 -51.81 -1.58 -32.19
CA ARG A 639 -52.45 -1.29 -30.86
C ARG A 639 -53.23 -2.46 -30.19
N SER A 640 -53.11 -2.76 -28.90
CA SER A 640 -53.35 -1.93 -27.70
C SER A 640 -53.22 -2.78 -26.42
N SER A 641 -53.05 -2.10 -25.28
CA SER A 641 -53.57 -2.39 -23.91
C SER A 641 -53.21 -3.74 -23.24
N ARG A 642 -52.43 -3.74 -22.15
CA ARG A 642 -52.80 -3.66 -20.70
C ARG A 642 -53.19 -5.01 -20.06
N GLU A 643 -52.68 -5.16 -18.83
CA GLU A 643 -53.07 -6.10 -17.74
C GLU A 643 -52.59 -7.55 -17.96
N CYS A 644 -51.94 -8.24 -17.02
CA CYS A 644 -51.89 -8.13 -15.55
C CYS A 644 -50.47 -8.03 -14.96
#